data_AF-A0A835XZ44-F1
#
_entry.id   AF-A0A835XZ44-F1
#
_cell.length_a   1.000
_cell.length_b   1.000
_cell.length_c   1.000
_cell.angle_alpha   90.00
_cell.angle_beta   90.00
_cell.angle_gamma   90.00
#
_symmetry.space_group_name_H-M   'P 1'
#
loop_
_entity.id
_entity.type
_entity.pdbx_description
1 polymer ?
#
loop_
_entity_poly.entity_id
_entity_poly.type
_entity_poly.pdbx_seq_one_letter_code
_entity_poly.pdbx_strand_id
1 'polypeptide(L)'
;MKAKTHFFKDLDLTSILIPEEGSAFTGTKVVCTVGPSCQEVDVMCEMLHNGLAGCRVDLTWGPLEFHRKSLQQLQLAMRKSRRLCCTMVDTLGRELMIRRQVKIGEDGWPIHEESFAVTAGQKVTITTRADVDASGSASGAVLPITYSKFTEMAVKGDTVYIGRYLVCGADSASLYLEVVDVQGDDVICIAKNDAVLDGLLTVFHAERSTEGLANVQNDLPLLSEYDKECLQILAQEFEIDFLSLSYTREAEDVREARRFLDSIGMSNTKILAKLESRQSLLNFQGILNEADGIIISRGNLGLDCVPEKMALVQKTLVQACNLVGKPVLLTRVVDTMINTPRPTRAEATDVANAVLDGVDGILLGAETLRGKYPVETITTICSIARAAEKVFDHHYHYEHLMEVAIDVGDMAGPAPEAGSESEEGPTPSGAVVEGAHGAGKRGGHHRTTSGASGLRRDDSWNSVTSAGAHHQLPSLGMAAKTMARFSQVASGTSLAGMGYGHAATSGAAYNRSPYISKLESIASSAVRAADRVGASLIVVYTHTGKTAQLVAKYRPPMPILTLVVPHLVSDQLKWRLEGRSSARQCLISRSLLPVLAAPSPSGDQLLQEAVVMASRVGLVKPHDHVVCVQRIHDDFCVKIISVDELGAGIKQDDTVLQHSVFGQTSPDVNYSNTSSAASAHRGNPPPQHASGYDSPRAPRSNPIGNKFGPMPPAAVLTSSSFSASQTGSFVAATPTGAAPGAL
;
A
#
# COMPACT_ATOMS: atom_id res chain seq x y z
N MET A 1 25.30 -3.48 -2.05
CA MET A 1 25.14 -2.22 -1.28
C MET A 1 26.44 -1.83 -0.58
N LYS A 2 26.92 -0.60 -0.77
CA LYS A 2 27.76 0.08 0.23
C LYS A 2 26.79 0.76 1.20
N ALA A 3 26.89 0.50 2.51
CA ALA A 3 26.12 1.25 3.49
C ALA A 3 26.67 2.68 3.58
N LYS A 4 26.12 3.59 2.75
CA LYS A 4 26.31 5.02 2.95
C LYS A 4 25.60 5.39 4.26
N THR A 5 26.31 5.99 5.20
CA THR A 5 25.66 6.67 6.33
C THR A 5 24.76 7.76 5.76
N HIS A 6 23.50 7.82 6.21
CA HIS A 6 22.55 8.82 5.72
C HIS A 6 23.02 10.23 6.11
N PHE A 7 23.52 10.98 5.12
CA PHE A 7 23.92 12.37 5.27
C PHE A 7 22.78 13.29 4.83
N PHE A 8 21.84 13.54 5.74
CA PHE A 8 20.80 14.55 5.54
C PHE A 8 21.47 15.93 5.53
N LYS A 9 21.47 16.61 4.38
CA LYS A 9 22.14 17.92 4.23
C LYS A 9 21.45 19.02 5.02
N ASP A 10 20.12 18.95 5.09
CA ASP A 10 19.25 20.07 5.46
C ASP A 10 18.48 19.80 6.77
N LEU A 11 18.94 18.82 7.57
CA LEU A 11 18.29 18.39 8.81
C LEU A 11 19.08 18.85 10.04
N ASP A 12 18.76 20.04 10.54
CA ASP A 12 19.28 20.53 11.82
C ASP A 12 18.34 20.23 13.00
N LEU A 13 18.86 20.25 14.24
CA LEU A 13 18.09 19.96 15.45
C LEU A 13 17.03 21.02 15.79
N THR A 14 17.17 22.25 15.32
CA THR A 14 16.17 23.31 15.52
C THR A 14 14.94 23.05 14.65
N SER A 15 15.12 22.63 13.40
CA SER A 15 14.04 22.23 12.48
C SER A 15 13.28 20.97 12.92
N ILE A 16 13.90 20.11 13.75
CA ILE A 16 13.27 18.95 14.40
C ILE A 16 12.46 19.37 15.64
N LEU A 17 12.89 20.42 16.36
CA LEU A 17 12.27 20.87 17.61
C LEU A 17 11.13 21.89 17.40
N ILE A 18 11.11 22.58 16.26
CA ILE A 18 10.01 23.49 15.88
C ILE A 18 8.80 22.66 15.40
N PRO A 19 7.60 22.81 16.00
CA PRO A 19 6.38 22.20 15.46
C PRO A 19 6.05 22.74 14.07
N GLU A 20 5.55 21.88 13.18
CA GLU A 20 5.10 22.32 11.86
C GLU A 20 3.79 23.12 11.92
N GLU A 21 3.77 24.28 11.25
CA GLU A 21 2.54 25.02 11.01
C GLU A 21 1.84 24.54 9.73
N GLY A 22 0.63 24.01 9.88
CA GLY A 22 -0.31 23.84 8.76
C GLY A 22 -0.05 22.67 7.81
N SER A 23 -0.79 22.68 6.70
CA SER A 23 -0.96 21.53 5.79
C SER A 23 0.23 21.34 4.83
N ALA A 24 1.38 20.93 5.34
CA ALA A 24 2.39 20.29 4.49
C ALA A 24 1.81 19.01 3.86
N PHE A 25 2.12 18.78 2.58
CA PHE A 25 1.67 17.62 1.82
C PHE A 25 2.18 16.30 2.43
N THR A 26 1.34 15.27 2.46
CA THR A 26 1.72 13.89 2.83
C THR A 26 1.70 13.01 1.59
N GLY A 27 2.84 12.38 1.27
CA GLY A 27 2.94 11.45 0.15
C GLY A 27 2.22 10.14 0.45
N THR A 28 2.60 9.52 1.57
CA THR A 28 2.10 8.22 2.06
C THR A 28 0.62 8.30 2.43
N LYS A 29 -0.13 7.24 2.12
CA LYS A 29 -1.60 7.20 2.21
C LYS A 29 -2.09 6.52 3.48
N VAL A 30 -3.28 6.88 3.96
CA VAL A 30 -3.92 6.22 5.12
C VAL A 30 -5.30 5.72 4.72
N VAL A 31 -5.56 4.44 4.98
CA VAL A 31 -6.86 3.78 4.78
C VAL A 31 -7.40 3.36 6.15
N CYS A 32 -8.65 3.70 6.45
CA CYS A 32 -9.31 3.24 7.67
C CYS A 32 -10.13 1.97 7.41
N THR A 33 -10.25 1.09 8.41
CA THR A 33 -11.38 0.16 8.48
C THR A 33 -12.54 0.88 9.16
N VAL A 34 -13.70 0.93 8.51
CA VAL A 34 -14.90 1.60 9.05
C VAL A 34 -15.58 0.71 10.08
N GLY A 35 -15.93 1.30 11.22
CA GLY A 35 -16.70 0.65 12.29
C GLY A 35 -17.44 1.67 13.16
N PRO A 36 -18.08 1.25 14.25
CA PRO A 36 -18.99 2.09 15.04
C PRO A 36 -18.41 3.45 15.48
N SER A 37 -17.12 3.49 15.81
CA SER A 37 -16.44 4.73 16.25
C SER A 37 -16.26 5.80 15.16
N CYS A 38 -16.36 5.43 13.88
CA CYS A 38 -16.08 6.33 12.75
C CYS A 38 -17.11 6.26 11.60
N GLN A 39 -18.22 5.55 11.80
CA GLN A 39 -19.27 5.40 10.79
C GLN A 39 -20.05 6.71 10.52
N GLU A 40 -20.16 7.61 11.50
CA GLU A 40 -20.97 8.81 11.35
C GLU A 40 -20.34 9.89 10.46
N VAL A 41 -21.20 10.56 9.67
CA VAL A 41 -20.82 11.40 8.52
C VAL A 41 -19.85 12.52 8.90
N ASP A 42 -19.99 13.08 10.10
CA ASP A 42 -19.19 14.22 10.53
C ASP A 42 -17.80 13.79 11.01
N VAL A 43 -17.69 12.62 11.65
CA VAL A 43 -16.40 11.98 11.96
C VAL A 43 -15.68 11.61 10.67
N MET A 44 -16.39 11.01 9.69
CA MET A 44 -15.82 10.76 8.36
C MET A 44 -15.33 12.05 7.68
N CYS A 45 -16.07 13.16 7.76
CA CYS A 45 -15.63 14.44 7.22
C CYS A 45 -14.33 14.94 7.88
N GLU A 46 -14.20 14.78 9.20
CA GLU A 46 -13.01 15.17 9.94
C GLU A 46 -11.80 14.28 9.58
N MET A 47 -11.98 12.97 9.45
CA MET A 47 -10.94 12.05 8.98
C MET A 47 -10.48 12.41 7.55
N LEU A 48 -11.41 12.75 6.65
CA LEU A 48 -11.10 13.19 5.28
C LEU A 48 -10.35 14.53 5.24
N HIS A 49 -10.57 15.42 6.20
CA HIS A 49 -9.76 16.65 6.33
C HIS A 49 -8.37 16.38 6.94
N ASN A 50 -8.23 15.34 7.77
CA ASN A 50 -6.97 14.94 8.40
C ASN A 50 -6.09 13.99 7.56
N GLY A 51 -6.50 13.66 6.32
CA GLY A 51 -5.68 12.92 5.35
C GLY A 51 -6.12 11.49 5.04
N LEU A 52 -7.33 11.08 5.46
CA LEU A 52 -7.92 9.79 5.05
C LEU A 52 -8.03 9.71 3.51
N ALA A 53 -7.47 8.65 2.94
CA ALA A 53 -7.43 8.40 1.50
C ALA A 53 -8.38 7.28 1.05
N GLY A 54 -8.73 6.35 1.95
CA GLY A 54 -9.61 5.22 1.64
C GLY A 54 -10.37 4.67 2.84
N CYS A 55 -11.51 4.04 2.57
CA CYS A 55 -12.33 3.34 3.57
C CYS A 55 -12.48 1.88 3.18
N ARG A 56 -12.07 0.98 4.08
CA ARG A 56 -12.27 -0.47 4.05
C ARG A 56 -13.54 -0.82 4.84
N VAL A 57 -14.50 -1.47 4.20
CA VAL A 57 -15.50 -2.30 4.91
C VAL A 57 -14.98 -3.72 4.95
N ASP A 58 -15.06 -4.36 6.12
CA ASP A 58 -14.47 -5.67 6.41
C ASP A 58 -15.58 -6.71 6.55
N LEU A 59 -15.83 -7.51 5.50
CA LEU A 59 -16.94 -8.48 5.48
C LEU A 59 -16.76 -9.63 6.50
N THR A 60 -15.59 -9.74 7.13
CA THR A 60 -15.33 -10.70 8.21
C THR A 60 -16.32 -10.50 9.39
N TRP A 61 -16.79 -9.27 9.62
CA TRP A 61 -17.73 -8.94 10.70
C TRP A 61 -18.68 -7.81 10.32
N GLY A 62 -19.89 -7.86 10.87
CA GLY A 62 -20.94 -6.88 10.60
C GLY A 62 -21.99 -7.45 9.66
N PRO A 63 -23.29 -7.22 9.91
CA PRO A 63 -24.32 -7.55 8.93
C PRO A 63 -24.15 -6.67 7.70
N LEU A 64 -24.51 -7.18 6.52
CA LEU A 64 -24.43 -6.46 5.25
C LEU A 64 -25.04 -5.03 5.31
N GLU A 65 -26.13 -4.84 6.04
CA GLU A 65 -26.77 -3.52 6.22
C GLU A 65 -25.87 -2.50 6.94
N PHE A 66 -25.00 -2.93 7.86
CA PHE A 66 -24.01 -2.05 8.52
C PHE A 66 -22.98 -1.55 7.49
N HIS A 67 -22.50 -2.42 6.60
CA HIS A 67 -21.59 -2.03 5.53
C HIS A 67 -22.30 -1.13 4.50
N ARG A 68 -23.56 -1.44 4.18
CA ARG A 68 -24.43 -0.63 3.30
C ARG A 68 -24.60 0.80 3.84
N LYS A 69 -24.96 0.94 5.12
CA LYS A 69 -25.04 2.22 5.86
C LYS A 69 -23.70 2.97 5.82
N SER A 70 -22.60 2.27 6.09
CA SER A 70 -21.23 2.84 6.08
C SER A 70 -20.86 3.44 4.72
N LEU A 71 -21.16 2.75 3.62
CA LEU A 71 -20.86 3.25 2.27
C LEU A 71 -21.77 4.42 1.86
N GLN A 72 -23.04 4.43 2.29
CA GLN A 72 -23.95 5.57 2.10
C GLN A 72 -23.48 6.82 2.87
N GLN A 73 -23.03 6.64 4.11
CA GLN A 73 -22.46 7.73 4.93
C GLN A 73 -21.14 8.23 4.36
N LEU A 74 -20.28 7.37 3.83
CA LEU A 74 -19.07 7.77 3.09
C LEU A 74 -19.40 8.61 1.84
N GLN A 75 -20.42 8.22 1.07
CA GLN A 75 -20.88 9.03 -0.07
C GLN A 75 -21.44 10.40 0.37
N LEU A 76 -22.01 10.53 1.56
CA LEU A 76 -22.41 11.82 2.14
C LEU A 76 -21.20 12.63 2.61
N ALA A 77 -20.25 11.99 3.29
CA ALA A 77 -19.03 12.63 3.80
C ALA A 77 -18.14 13.18 2.68
N MET A 78 -17.94 12.43 1.59
CA MET A 78 -17.24 12.93 0.39
C MET A 78 -17.93 14.16 -0.22
N ARG A 79 -19.26 14.21 -0.23
CA ARG A 79 -20.03 15.37 -0.73
C ARG A 79 -19.92 16.59 0.20
N LYS A 80 -19.97 16.38 1.52
CA LYS A 80 -19.90 17.45 2.54
C LYS A 80 -18.48 18.04 2.67
N SER A 81 -17.45 17.20 2.70
CA SER A 81 -16.03 17.61 2.76
C SER A 81 -15.43 18.08 1.42
N ARG A 82 -16.07 17.71 0.30
CA ARG A 82 -15.52 17.83 -1.07
C ARG A 82 -14.18 17.09 -1.27
N ARG A 83 -13.89 16.06 -0.47
CA ARG A 83 -12.75 15.16 -0.63
C ARG A 83 -13.16 13.87 -1.32
N LEU A 84 -12.27 13.31 -2.13
CA LEU A 84 -12.41 11.95 -2.65
C LEU A 84 -11.82 10.96 -1.63
N CYS A 85 -12.42 9.79 -1.52
CA CYS A 85 -11.98 8.66 -0.69
C CYS A 85 -12.23 7.37 -1.48
N CYS A 86 -11.30 6.41 -1.51
CA CYS A 86 -11.54 5.16 -2.24
C CYS A 86 -12.32 4.13 -1.43
N THR A 87 -13.24 3.44 -2.09
CA THR A 87 -14.03 2.35 -1.50
C THR A 87 -13.27 1.02 -1.61
N MET A 88 -13.01 0.37 -0.48
CA MET A 88 -12.40 -0.96 -0.40
C MET A 88 -13.34 -1.93 0.32
N VAL A 89 -13.50 -3.14 -0.23
CA VAL A 89 -14.19 -4.26 0.41
C VAL A 89 -13.16 -5.35 0.72
N ASP A 90 -13.05 -5.75 1.99
CA ASP A 90 -12.20 -6.85 2.45
C ASP A 90 -13.03 -8.12 2.62
N THR A 91 -12.51 -9.24 2.12
CA THR A 91 -13.18 -10.55 2.16
C THR A 91 -12.83 -11.34 3.40
N LEU A 92 -13.66 -12.30 3.80
CA LEU A 92 -13.34 -13.29 4.82
C LEU A 92 -12.18 -14.20 4.37
N GLY A 93 -12.34 -14.82 3.19
CA GLY A 93 -11.36 -15.75 2.63
C GLY A 93 -11.15 -17.02 3.48
N ARG A 94 -9.93 -17.56 3.45
CA ARG A 94 -9.60 -18.92 3.92
C ARG A 94 -9.20 -19.01 5.40
N GLU A 95 -9.77 -18.14 6.25
CA GLU A 95 -9.43 -18.03 7.67
C GLU A 95 -10.13 -19.12 8.51
N LEU A 96 -9.39 -19.80 9.40
CA LEU A 96 -9.97 -20.72 10.38
C LEU A 96 -10.36 -19.95 11.64
N MET A 97 -11.54 -20.24 12.18
CA MET A 97 -12.14 -19.47 13.25
C MET A 97 -12.75 -20.38 14.30
N ILE A 98 -12.69 -19.96 15.56
CA ILE A 98 -13.54 -20.54 16.62
C ILE A 98 -14.97 -20.02 16.45
N ARG A 99 -15.94 -20.93 16.33
CA ARG A 99 -17.36 -20.59 16.31
C ARG A 99 -17.78 -20.11 17.71
N ARG A 100 -18.54 -19.03 17.74
CA ARG A 100 -18.91 -18.28 18.95
C ARG A 100 -20.32 -17.75 18.80
N GLN A 101 -21.07 -17.70 19.91
CA GLN A 101 -22.36 -17.00 19.90
C GLN A 101 -22.14 -15.48 19.90
N VAL A 102 -22.92 -14.80 19.07
CA VAL A 102 -22.80 -13.37 18.79
C VAL A 102 -24.18 -12.77 18.80
N LYS A 103 -24.32 -11.58 19.41
CA LYS A 103 -25.53 -10.75 19.35
C LYS A 103 -25.21 -9.48 18.58
N ILE A 104 -26.24 -8.78 18.10
CA ILE A 104 -26.07 -7.47 17.45
C ILE A 104 -26.32 -6.37 18.51
N GLY A 105 -25.39 -5.44 18.63
CA GLY A 105 -25.49 -4.28 19.52
C GLY A 105 -26.41 -3.18 18.98
N GLU A 106 -26.66 -2.16 19.79
CA GLU A 106 -27.49 -0.99 19.43
C GLU A 106 -26.93 -0.18 18.26
N ASP A 107 -25.62 -0.25 18.03
CA ASP A 107 -24.88 0.33 16.91
C ASP A 107 -24.99 -0.50 15.61
N GLY A 108 -25.67 -1.65 15.65
CA GLY A 108 -25.76 -2.60 14.54
C GLY A 108 -24.50 -3.47 14.36
N TRP A 109 -23.53 -3.38 15.28
CA TRP A 109 -22.29 -4.16 15.21
C TRP A 109 -22.36 -5.44 16.06
N PRO A 110 -21.74 -6.55 15.62
CA PRO A 110 -21.56 -7.74 16.44
C PRO A 110 -20.92 -7.49 17.81
N ILE A 111 -21.49 -8.10 18.86
CA ILE A 111 -20.93 -8.18 20.22
C ILE A 111 -20.85 -9.64 20.69
N HIS A 112 -19.86 -9.93 21.53
CA HIS A 112 -19.65 -11.22 22.19
C HIS A 112 -19.73 -11.02 23.70
N GLU A 113 -20.41 -11.93 24.43
CA GLU A 113 -20.72 -11.71 25.86
C GLU A 113 -19.72 -12.31 26.83
N GLU A 114 -19.08 -13.44 26.50
CA GLU A 114 -18.20 -14.16 27.43
C GLU A 114 -16.73 -14.19 26.98
N SER A 115 -15.80 -14.42 27.91
CA SER A 115 -14.39 -14.64 27.60
C SER A 115 -13.92 -15.97 28.20
N PHE A 116 -13.16 -16.75 27.42
CA PHE A 116 -12.77 -18.09 27.82
C PHE A 116 -11.36 -18.10 28.41
N ALA A 117 -11.25 -18.23 29.72
CA ALA A 117 -9.97 -18.49 30.39
C ALA A 117 -9.51 -19.94 30.11
N VAL A 118 -8.22 -20.09 29.81
CA VAL A 118 -7.52 -21.36 29.60
C VAL A 118 -6.21 -21.29 30.39
N THR A 119 -5.87 -22.33 31.15
CA THR A 119 -4.61 -22.37 31.92
C THR A 119 -3.55 -23.25 31.28
N ALA A 120 -2.27 -22.97 31.55
CA ALA A 120 -1.16 -23.79 31.10
C ALA A 120 -1.29 -25.24 31.63
N GLY A 121 -1.13 -26.22 30.73
CA GLY A 121 -1.34 -27.63 31.03
C GLY A 121 -2.81 -28.10 30.95
N GLN A 122 -3.78 -27.21 30.74
CA GLN A 122 -5.19 -27.58 30.54
C GLN A 122 -5.37 -28.42 29.27
N LYS A 123 -6.22 -29.45 29.36
CA LYS A 123 -6.70 -30.19 28.19
C LYS A 123 -7.75 -29.35 27.46
N VAL A 124 -7.54 -29.12 26.17
CA VAL A 124 -8.44 -28.36 25.30
C VAL A 124 -8.83 -29.24 24.11
N THR A 125 -10.11 -29.41 23.87
CA THR A 125 -10.62 -30.12 22.69
C THR A 125 -11.04 -29.11 21.63
N ILE A 126 -10.42 -29.17 20.46
CA ILE A 126 -10.91 -28.49 19.24
C ILE A 126 -11.88 -29.46 18.57
N THR A 127 -13.09 -29.01 18.20
CA THR A 127 -14.13 -29.92 17.68
C THR A 127 -14.80 -29.38 16.43
N THR A 128 -15.21 -30.30 15.55
CA THR A 128 -16.02 -30.00 14.36
C THR A 128 -17.47 -30.50 14.51
N ARG A 129 -17.83 -31.06 15.67
CA ARG A 129 -19.14 -31.69 15.90
C ARG A 129 -20.29 -30.67 15.95
N ALA A 130 -21.35 -31.01 15.21
CA ALA A 130 -22.52 -30.16 15.06
C ALA A 130 -23.41 -30.05 16.32
N ASP A 131 -23.32 -31.00 17.27
CA ASP A 131 -24.07 -30.95 18.52
C ASP A 131 -23.56 -29.82 19.44
N VAL A 132 -22.23 -29.74 19.61
CA VAL A 132 -21.54 -28.70 20.39
C VAL A 132 -21.74 -27.30 19.80
N ASP A 133 -21.76 -27.22 18.47
CA ASP A 133 -21.95 -25.97 17.73
C ASP A 133 -23.40 -25.46 17.87
N ALA A 134 -24.39 -26.33 17.61
CA ALA A 134 -25.80 -25.98 17.75
C ALA A 134 -26.23 -25.67 19.20
N SER A 135 -25.57 -26.28 20.20
CA SER A 135 -25.78 -25.94 21.62
C SER A 135 -25.00 -24.70 22.09
N GLY A 136 -24.12 -24.14 21.25
CA GLY A 136 -23.27 -23.01 21.60
C GLY A 136 -22.27 -23.29 22.73
N SER A 137 -21.93 -24.56 22.98
CA SER A 137 -21.16 -24.99 24.17
C SER A 137 -19.65 -24.74 24.07
N ALA A 138 -19.26 -23.63 23.43
CA ALA A 138 -17.90 -23.13 23.40
C ALA A 138 -17.44 -22.74 24.81
N SER A 139 -16.23 -23.12 25.19
CA SER A 139 -15.65 -22.87 26.52
C SER A 139 -14.13 -22.99 26.48
N GLY A 140 -13.44 -22.62 27.55
CA GLY A 140 -11.98 -22.79 27.64
C GLY A 140 -11.49 -24.23 27.48
N ALA A 141 -12.36 -25.23 27.62
CA ALA A 141 -12.03 -26.64 27.42
C ALA A 141 -12.52 -27.23 26.08
N VAL A 142 -13.46 -26.58 25.38
CA VAL A 142 -14.08 -27.07 24.14
C VAL A 142 -14.26 -25.92 23.15
N LEU A 143 -13.56 -25.99 22.02
CA LEU A 143 -13.49 -24.94 21.01
C LEU A 143 -14.06 -25.46 19.67
N PRO A 144 -15.35 -25.21 19.35
CA PRO A 144 -15.91 -25.54 18.04
C PRO A 144 -15.30 -24.62 16.96
N ILE A 145 -15.02 -25.14 15.77
CA ILE A 145 -14.33 -24.39 14.70
C ILE A 145 -15.04 -24.43 13.34
N THR A 146 -14.76 -23.44 12.50
CA THR A 146 -15.42 -23.27 11.19
C THR A 146 -15.11 -24.36 10.17
N TYR A 147 -13.92 -24.96 10.20
CA TYR A 147 -13.42 -25.88 9.17
C TYR A 147 -13.58 -27.35 9.60
N SER A 148 -14.51 -28.07 8.95
CA SER A 148 -14.89 -29.44 9.32
C SER A 148 -13.80 -30.50 9.11
N LYS A 149 -12.88 -30.30 8.17
CA LYS A 149 -11.77 -31.23 7.87
C LYS A 149 -10.52 -30.99 8.72
N PHE A 150 -10.61 -30.20 9.79
CA PHE A 150 -9.43 -29.93 10.62
C PHE A 150 -8.85 -31.20 11.26
N THR A 151 -9.70 -32.16 11.61
CA THR A 151 -9.32 -33.47 12.16
C THR A 151 -8.55 -34.34 11.16
N GLU A 152 -8.85 -34.24 9.87
CA GLU A 152 -8.07 -34.87 8.78
C GLU A 152 -6.70 -34.20 8.57
N MET A 153 -6.58 -32.93 8.97
CA MET A 153 -5.40 -32.09 8.75
C MET A 153 -4.39 -32.16 9.91
N ALA A 154 -4.91 -32.25 11.14
CA ALA A 154 -4.15 -32.27 12.38
C ALA A 154 -3.43 -33.61 12.61
N VAL A 155 -2.20 -33.54 13.09
CA VAL A 155 -1.38 -34.70 13.47
C VAL A 155 -0.81 -34.48 14.87
N LYS A 156 -0.65 -35.57 15.62
CA LYS A 156 0.00 -35.55 16.94
C LYS A 156 1.40 -34.91 16.86
N GLY A 157 1.62 -33.91 17.69
CA GLY A 157 2.84 -33.09 17.72
C GLY A 157 2.74 -31.79 16.92
N ASP A 158 1.64 -31.50 16.21
CA ASP A 158 1.40 -30.18 15.63
C ASP A 158 1.32 -29.10 16.71
N THR A 159 1.80 -27.89 16.38
CA THR A 159 1.56 -26.69 17.18
C THR A 159 0.38 -25.92 16.59
N VAL A 160 -0.61 -25.66 17.44
CA VAL A 160 -1.79 -24.86 17.10
C VAL A 160 -1.69 -23.52 17.83
N TYR A 161 -1.85 -22.43 17.09
CA TYR A 161 -1.93 -21.08 17.63
C TYR A 161 -3.37 -20.57 17.51
N ILE A 162 -3.86 -19.97 18.59
CA ILE A 162 -5.21 -19.41 18.69
C ILE A 162 -5.07 -17.99 19.23
N GLY A 163 -5.52 -16.99 18.49
CA GLY A 163 -5.43 -15.58 18.90
C GLY A 163 -6.58 -14.75 18.37
N ARG A 164 -7.00 -13.72 19.11
CA ARG A 164 -8.12 -12.86 18.68
C ARG A 164 -7.75 -12.00 17.46
N TYR A 165 -8.71 -11.81 16.55
CA TYR A 165 -8.51 -11.00 15.34
C TYR A 165 -8.18 -9.54 15.68
N LEU A 166 -7.14 -9.02 15.03
CA LEU A 166 -6.58 -7.70 15.28
C LEU A 166 -6.21 -7.50 16.79
N VAL A 167 -5.67 -8.55 17.45
CA VAL A 167 -5.05 -8.45 18.78
C VAL A 167 -3.78 -7.63 18.72
N CYS A 168 -3.69 -6.67 19.63
CA CYS A 168 -2.45 -5.98 19.95
C CYS A 168 -1.58 -6.93 20.78
N GLY A 169 -0.32 -7.14 20.40
CA GLY A 169 0.56 -8.19 20.94
C GLY A 169 1.03 -8.00 22.39
N ALA A 170 0.26 -7.29 23.21
CA ALA A 170 0.51 -7.00 24.63
C ALA A 170 -0.43 -7.77 25.57
N ASP A 171 -1.51 -8.35 25.06
CA ASP A 171 -2.59 -8.94 25.86
C ASP A 171 -2.41 -10.46 26.05
N SER A 172 -2.95 -11.00 27.15
CA SER A 172 -3.04 -12.45 27.42
C SER A 172 -4.05 -13.19 26.54
N ALA A 173 -4.38 -12.67 25.35
CA ALA A 173 -5.43 -13.17 24.45
C ALA A 173 -4.94 -14.19 23.39
N SER A 174 -3.72 -14.72 23.56
CA SER A 174 -3.08 -15.65 22.64
C SER A 174 -2.78 -16.98 23.33
N LEU A 175 -3.19 -18.09 22.74
CA LEU A 175 -3.10 -19.44 23.29
C LEU A 175 -2.32 -20.35 22.33
N TYR A 176 -1.26 -20.95 22.85
CA TYR A 176 -0.50 -22.01 22.17
C TYR A 176 -0.97 -23.38 22.67
N LEU A 177 -1.26 -24.28 21.74
CA LEU A 177 -1.72 -25.65 21.96
C LEU A 177 -0.75 -26.63 21.27
N GLU A 178 -0.46 -27.76 21.91
CA GLU A 178 0.15 -28.92 21.23
C GLU A 178 -0.91 -30.01 21.03
N VAL A 179 -1.05 -30.52 19.81
CA VAL A 179 -1.94 -31.64 19.51
C VAL A 179 -1.37 -32.93 20.08
N VAL A 180 -2.05 -33.53 21.07
CA VAL A 180 -1.60 -34.77 21.71
C VAL A 180 -2.33 -36.02 21.22
N ASP A 181 -3.52 -35.88 20.63
CA ASP A 181 -4.28 -36.98 20.03
C ASP A 181 -5.38 -36.46 19.06
N VAL A 182 -5.89 -37.33 18.19
CA VAL A 182 -7.00 -37.04 17.27
C VAL A 182 -8.03 -38.17 17.32
N GLN A 183 -9.27 -37.87 17.69
CA GLN A 183 -10.31 -38.86 17.98
C GLN A 183 -11.61 -38.52 17.24
N GLY A 184 -11.72 -38.97 15.99
CA GLY A 184 -12.88 -38.68 15.13
C GLY A 184 -12.99 -37.19 14.84
N ASP A 185 -14.08 -36.57 15.30
CA ASP A 185 -14.39 -35.14 15.09
C ASP A 185 -13.73 -34.22 16.15
N ASP A 186 -13.00 -34.77 17.12
CA ASP A 186 -12.35 -34.05 18.22
C ASP A 186 -10.81 -34.15 18.13
N VAL A 187 -10.12 -33.01 17.97
CA VAL A 187 -8.66 -32.88 18.10
C VAL A 187 -8.32 -32.51 19.54
N ILE A 188 -7.51 -33.33 20.21
CA ILE A 188 -7.18 -33.16 21.62
C ILE A 188 -5.83 -32.47 21.77
N CYS A 189 -5.82 -31.36 22.49
CA CYS A 189 -4.64 -30.55 22.73
C CYS A 189 -4.31 -30.36 24.22
N ILE A 190 -3.07 -29.95 24.50
CA ILE A 190 -2.63 -29.43 25.80
C ILE A 190 -2.17 -27.98 25.62
N ALA A 191 -2.70 -27.09 26.46
CA ALA A 191 -2.32 -25.68 26.51
C ALA A 191 -0.88 -25.48 27.03
N LYS A 192 -0.12 -24.57 26.40
CA LYS A 192 1.28 -24.28 26.72
C LYS A 192 1.46 -23.00 27.54
N ASN A 193 0.44 -22.14 27.61
CA ASN A 193 0.43 -20.91 28.37
C ASN A 193 -0.99 -20.64 28.90
N ASP A 194 -1.09 -19.74 29.88
CA ASP A 194 -2.37 -19.16 30.30
C ASP A 194 -2.86 -18.17 29.24
N ALA A 195 -4.16 -18.19 28.93
CA ALA A 195 -4.78 -17.29 27.96
C ALA A 195 -6.23 -16.93 28.33
N VAL A 196 -6.71 -15.78 27.84
CA VAL A 196 -8.10 -15.34 27.92
C VAL A 196 -8.61 -15.05 26.51
N LEU A 197 -9.33 -16.02 25.93
CA LEU A 197 -9.86 -15.90 24.57
C LEU A 197 -11.12 -15.02 24.59
N ASP A 198 -10.90 -13.71 24.44
CA ASP A 198 -11.94 -12.67 24.37
C ASP A 198 -12.20 -12.20 22.91
N GLY A 199 -13.40 -11.69 22.66
CA GLY A 199 -13.81 -11.04 21.42
C GLY A 199 -14.46 -11.94 20.37
N LEU A 200 -15.09 -11.27 19.39
CA LEU A 200 -15.88 -11.85 18.30
C LEU A 200 -15.19 -13.01 17.57
N LEU A 201 -13.93 -12.81 17.22
CA LEU A 201 -13.16 -13.72 16.41
C LEU A 201 -11.89 -14.13 17.14
N THR A 202 -11.72 -15.44 17.25
CA THR A 202 -10.44 -16.07 17.56
C THR A 202 -9.98 -16.81 16.30
N VAL A 203 -8.95 -16.26 15.65
CA VAL A 203 -8.29 -16.82 14.47
C VAL A 203 -7.43 -18.01 14.91
N PHE A 204 -7.37 -19.01 14.04
CA PHE A 204 -6.72 -20.28 14.29
C PHE A 204 -5.67 -20.56 13.21
N HIS A 205 -4.44 -20.90 13.63
CA HIS A 205 -3.35 -21.33 12.76
C HIS A 205 -2.79 -22.69 13.22
N ALA A 206 -2.32 -23.51 12.27
CA ALA A 206 -1.69 -24.80 12.55
C ALA A 206 -0.32 -24.89 11.88
N GLU A 207 0.74 -24.98 12.68
CA GLU A 207 2.10 -25.24 12.23
C GLU A 207 2.43 -26.74 12.37
N ARG A 208 2.82 -27.36 11.24
CA ARG A 208 3.32 -28.74 11.19
C ARG A 208 4.73 -28.76 11.77
N SER A 209 4.96 -29.56 12.81
CA SER A 209 6.23 -29.58 13.57
C SER A 209 7.40 -30.32 12.90
N THR A 210 7.21 -30.88 11.70
CA THR A 210 8.25 -31.56 10.92
C THR A 210 8.94 -30.63 9.93
N GLU A 211 10.22 -30.84 9.65
CA GLU A 211 11.04 -29.98 8.79
C GLU A 211 10.44 -29.76 7.38
N GLY A 212 9.84 -28.59 7.18
CA GLY A 212 9.25 -28.16 5.91
C GLY A 212 9.16 -26.64 5.81
N LEU A 213 9.08 -26.12 4.59
CA LEU A 213 8.91 -24.69 4.32
C LEU A 213 7.44 -24.28 4.06
N ALA A 214 6.53 -25.25 3.91
CA ALA A 214 5.11 -25.03 3.68
C ALA A 214 4.28 -25.58 4.86
N ASN A 215 3.46 -24.72 5.45
CA ASN A 215 2.50 -25.08 6.49
C ASN A 215 1.32 -25.85 5.86
N VAL A 216 0.59 -26.65 6.64
CA VAL A 216 -0.60 -27.37 6.13
C VAL A 216 -1.66 -26.35 5.70
N GLN A 217 -2.19 -26.50 4.48
CA GLN A 217 -3.19 -25.58 3.95
C GLN A 217 -4.58 -26.22 4.01
N ASN A 218 -5.56 -25.47 4.52
CA ASN A 218 -6.98 -25.82 4.42
C ASN A 218 -7.45 -25.76 2.95
N ASP A 219 -8.54 -26.46 2.61
CA ASP A 219 -9.19 -26.37 1.30
C ASP A 219 -10.44 -25.47 1.26
N LEU A 220 -10.47 -24.44 2.13
CA LEU A 220 -11.53 -23.43 2.10
C LEU A 220 -11.54 -22.66 0.76
N PRO A 221 -12.73 -22.28 0.26
CA PRO A 221 -12.83 -21.51 -0.98
C PRO A 221 -12.19 -20.13 -0.82
N LEU A 222 -11.69 -19.55 -1.92
CA LEU A 222 -11.07 -18.22 -1.91
C LEU A 222 -12.05 -17.12 -1.45
N LEU A 223 -13.30 -17.24 -1.90
CA LEU A 223 -14.43 -16.40 -1.50
C LEU A 223 -15.49 -17.32 -0.93
N SER A 224 -15.95 -17.06 0.29
CA SER A 224 -17.13 -17.75 0.86
C SER A 224 -18.40 -17.37 0.08
N GLU A 225 -19.48 -18.14 0.25
CA GLU A 225 -20.77 -17.75 -0.36
C GLU A 225 -21.27 -16.40 0.18
N TYR A 226 -20.96 -16.07 1.44
CA TYR A 226 -21.27 -14.76 2.02
C TYR A 226 -20.44 -13.62 1.40
N ASP A 227 -19.15 -13.83 1.10
CA ASP A 227 -18.34 -12.85 0.35
C ASP A 227 -18.98 -12.58 -1.02
N LYS A 228 -19.40 -13.64 -1.72
CA LYS A 228 -20.01 -13.55 -3.06
C LYS A 228 -21.35 -12.83 -3.03
N GLU A 229 -22.23 -13.17 -2.10
CA GLU A 229 -23.54 -12.52 -1.91
C GLU A 229 -23.37 -11.04 -1.55
N CYS A 230 -22.51 -10.72 -0.59
CA CYS A 230 -22.22 -9.33 -0.21
C CYS A 230 -21.66 -8.51 -1.38
N LEU A 231 -20.70 -9.06 -2.13
CA LEU A 231 -20.15 -8.38 -3.31
C LEU A 231 -21.21 -8.17 -4.40
N GLN A 232 -22.06 -9.18 -4.66
CA GLN A 232 -23.17 -9.06 -5.63
C GLN A 232 -24.20 -7.99 -5.26
N ILE A 233 -24.50 -7.83 -3.97
CA ILE A 233 -25.46 -6.80 -3.51
C ILE A 233 -24.79 -5.42 -3.50
N LEU A 234 -23.58 -5.29 -2.94
CA LEU A 234 -22.89 -4.00 -2.87
C LEU A 234 -22.53 -3.45 -4.26
N ALA A 235 -22.25 -4.31 -5.26
CA ALA A 235 -22.00 -3.90 -6.64
C ALA A 235 -23.20 -3.19 -7.31
N GLN A 236 -24.42 -3.42 -6.84
CA GLN A 236 -25.64 -2.79 -7.38
C GLN A 236 -25.86 -1.37 -6.84
N GLU A 237 -25.34 -1.06 -5.65
CA GLU A 237 -25.51 0.23 -4.98
C GLU A 237 -24.24 1.12 -4.99
N PHE A 238 -23.04 0.53 -5.06
CA PHE A 238 -21.78 1.24 -4.83
C PHE A 238 -20.70 0.93 -5.88
N GLU A 239 -20.02 1.99 -6.32
CA GLU A 239 -18.74 1.86 -7.03
C GLU A 239 -17.64 1.44 -6.03
N ILE A 240 -17.31 0.15 -5.99
CA ILE A 240 -16.19 -0.38 -5.19
C ILE A 240 -14.90 -0.24 -6.01
N ASP A 241 -13.92 0.49 -5.48
CA ASP A 241 -12.65 0.73 -6.18
C ASP A 241 -11.67 -0.42 -6.01
N PHE A 242 -11.67 -1.07 -4.85
CA PHE A 242 -10.76 -2.16 -4.46
C PHE A 242 -11.48 -3.35 -3.82
N LEU A 243 -11.15 -4.56 -4.27
CA LEU A 243 -11.31 -5.80 -3.52
C LEU A 243 -9.99 -6.09 -2.80
N SER A 244 -10.06 -6.38 -1.51
CA SER A 244 -8.93 -6.77 -0.67
C SER A 244 -9.05 -8.25 -0.32
N LEU A 245 -8.15 -9.05 -0.89
CA LEU A 245 -8.31 -10.50 -1.08
C LEU A 245 -7.54 -11.29 -0.01
N SER A 246 -8.28 -11.84 0.96
CA SER A 246 -7.76 -12.50 2.15
C SER A 246 -7.19 -13.88 1.88
N TYR A 247 -6.10 -14.23 2.57
CA TYR A 247 -5.42 -15.52 2.44
C TYR A 247 -5.10 -15.90 0.98
N THR A 248 -4.59 -14.92 0.22
CA THR A 248 -4.06 -15.16 -1.14
C THR A 248 -2.80 -16.01 -1.03
N ARG A 249 -2.80 -17.20 -1.64
CA ARG A 249 -1.71 -18.19 -1.61
C ARG A 249 -0.94 -18.24 -2.92
N GLU A 250 -1.56 -17.91 -4.05
CA GLU A 250 -0.91 -18.02 -5.37
C GLU A 250 -1.49 -17.09 -6.44
N ALA A 251 -0.89 -17.11 -7.63
CA ALA A 251 -1.32 -16.31 -8.77
C ALA A 251 -2.77 -16.63 -9.22
N GLU A 252 -3.18 -17.89 -9.14
CA GLU A 252 -4.50 -18.31 -9.63
C GLU A 252 -5.65 -17.81 -8.76
N ASP A 253 -5.43 -17.60 -7.46
CA ASP A 253 -6.40 -16.95 -6.57
C ASP A 253 -6.82 -15.58 -7.12
N VAL A 254 -5.84 -14.76 -7.52
CA VAL A 254 -6.08 -13.43 -8.08
C VAL A 254 -6.88 -13.51 -9.38
N ARG A 255 -6.65 -14.55 -10.19
CA ARG A 255 -7.41 -14.79 -11.44
C ARG A 255 -8.81 -15.32 -11.18
N GLU A 256 -9.01 -16.13 -10.14
CA GLU A 256 -10.35 -16.56 -9.70
C GLU A 256 -11.17 -15.37 -9.21
N ALA A 257 -10.62 -14.56 -8.32
CA ALA A 257 -11.25 -13.32 -7.86
C ALA A 257 -11.54 -12.35 -9.03
N ARG A 258 -10.63 -12.23 -10.00
CA ARG A 258 -10.86 -11.46 -11.25
C ARG A 258 -12.05 -12.00 -12.03
N ARG A 259 -12.08 -13.30 -12.35
CA ARG A 259 -13.21 -13.94 -13.07
C ARG A 259 -14.54 -13.75 -12.33
N PHE A 260 -14.53 -13.84 -11.00
CA PHE A 260 -15.73 -13.58 -10.20
C PHE A 260 -16.20 -12.13 -10.33
N LEU A 261 -15.32 -11.15 -10.06
CA LEU A 261 -15.62 -9.72 -10.19
C LEU A 261 -16.13 -9.37 -11.60
N ASP A 262 -15.48 -9.87 -12.65
CA ASP A 262 -15.88 -9.64 -14.03
C ASP A 262 -17.28 -10.22 -14.32
N SER A 263 -17.62 -11.39 -13.76
CA SER A 263 -18.94 -12.02 -13.92
C SER A 263 -20.10 -11.26 -13.24
N ILE A 264 -19.79 -10.41 -12.25
CA ILE A 264 -20.77 -9.55 -11.55
C ILE A 264 -20.66 -8.07 -11.99
N GLY A 265 -19.95 -7.79 -13.09
CA GLY A 265 -19.84 -6.45 -13.68
C GLY A 265 -18.81 -5.52 -13.02
N MET A 266 -18.01 -6.02 -12.07
CA MET A 266 -17.00 -5.27 -11.32
C MET A 266 -15.61 -5.28 -11.99
N SER A 267 -15.55 -5.31 -13.32
CA SER A 267 -14.27 -5.43 -14.05
C SER A 267 -13.31 -4.26 -13.83
N ASN A 268 -13.84 -3.07 -13.52
CA ASN A 268 -13.05 -1.89 -13.16
C ASN A 268 -12.49 -1.93 -11.72
N THR A 269 -13.01 -2.78 -10.82
CA THR A 269 -12.53 -2.91 -9.43
C THR A 269 -11.15 -3.56 -9.39
N LYS A 270 -10.27 -3.08 -8.50
CA LYS A 270 -8.86 -3.46 -8.39
C LYS A 270 -8.62 -4.51 -7.30
N ILE A 271 -7.77 -5.51 -7.53
CA ILE A 271 -7.50 -6.57 -6.54
C ILE A 271 -6.20 -6.29 -5.79
N LEU A 272 -6.30 -6.08 -4.48
CA LEU A 272 -5.16 -6.01 -3.57
C LEU A 272 -5.01 -7.38 -2.88
N ALA A 273 -3.93 -8.10 -3.13
CA ALA A 273 -3.69 -9.41 -2.51
C ALA A 273 -3.12 -9.25 -1.10
N LYS A 274 -3.76 -9.86 -0.09
CA LYS A 274 -3.28 -9.88 1.30
C LYS A 274 -2.29 -11.03 1.49
N LEU A 275 -1.05 -10.69 1.87
CA LEU A 275 0.03 -11.64 2.14
C LEU A 275 -0.01 -12.02 3.62
N GLU A 276 -0.57 -13.20 3.90
CA GLU A 276 -1.02 -13.61 5.24
C GLU A 276 -0.46 -14.96 5.68
N SER A 277 0.24 -15.67 4.80
CA SER A 277 0.79 -17.00 5.08
C SER A 277 2.18 -17.18 4.51
N ARG A 278 2.93 -18.15 5.02
CA ARG A 278 4.24 -18.55 4.49
C ARG A 278 4.17 -19.01 3.02
N GLN A 279 3.04 -19.61 2.61
CA GLN A 279 2.80 -19.97 1.22
C GLN A 279 2.70 -18.73 0.32
N SER A 280 2.05 -17.66 0.79
CA SER A 280 1.96 -16.39 0.05
C SER A 280 3.34 -15.75 -0.18
N LEU A 281 4.31 -15.97 0.72
CA LEU A 281 5.70 -15.54 0.54
C LEU A 281 6.46 -16.37 -0.50
N LEU A 282 6.29 -17.70 -0.49
CA LEU A 282 6.93 -18.60 -1.46
C LEU A 282 6.44 -18.34 -2.89
N ASN A 283 5.13 -18.09 -3.05
CA ASN A 283 4.50 -17.81 -4.33
C ASN A 283 4.44 -16.31 -4.69
N PHE A 284 5.07 -15.44 -3.90
CA PHE A 284 4.88 -13.99 -3.96
C PHE A 284 5.11 -13.39 -5.35
N GLN A 285 6.10 -13.86 -6.12
CA GLN A 285 6.35 -13.36 -7.48
C GLN A 285 5.15 -13.57 -8.41
N GLY A 286 4.43 -14.70 -8.28
CA GLY A 286 3.21 -14.97 -9.03
C GLY A 286 2.06 -14.05 -8.61
N ILE A 287 1.86 -13.90 -7.29
CA ILE A 287 0.84 -13.00 -6.73
C ILE A 287 1.08 -11.55 -7.17
N LEU A 288 2.33 -11.07 -7.07
CA LEU A 288 2.74 -9.73 -7.46
C LEU A 288 2.58 -9.48 -8.97
N ASN A 289 2.72 -10.50 -9.83
CA ASN A 289 2.51 -10.35 -11.26
C ASN A 289 1.02 -10.12 -11.59
N GLU A 290 0.10 -10.85 -10.95
CA GLU A 290 -1.34 -10.77 -11.25
C GLU A 290 -2.08 -9.64 -10.51
N ALA A 291 -1.79 -9.39 -9.23
CA ALA A 291 -2.56 -8.46 -8.39
C ALA A 291 -2.40 -7.00 -8.83
N ASP A 292 -3.41 -6.15 -8.65
CA ASP A 292 -3.30 -4.71 -8.90
C ASP A 292 -2.47 -3.99 -7.81
N GLY A 293 -2.31 -4.61 -6.64
CA GLY A 293 -1.46 -4.16 -5.52
C GLY A 293 -1.36 -5.19 -4.41
N ILE A 294 -0.64 -4.87 -3.32
CA ILE A 294 -0.30 -5.81 -2.24
C ILE A 294 -0.62 -5.21 -0.87
N ILE A 295 -1.15 -6.03 0.04
CA ILE A 295 -1.30 -5.70 1.47
C ILE A 295 -0.42 -6.66 2.27
N ILE A 296 0.51 -6.13 3.05
CA ILE A 296 1.35 -6.90 3.96
C ILE A 296 0.64 -6.94 5.32
N SER A 297 -0.13 -8.01 5.54
CA SER A 297 -0.93 -8.24 6.75
C SER A 297 -0.05 -8.72 7.92
N ARG A 298 0.70 -7.80 8.55
CA ARG A 298 1.69 -8.15 9.59
C ARG A 298 1.12 -8.90 10.81
N GLY A 299 -0.17 -8.72 11.10
CA GLY A 299 -0.86 -9.46 12.17
C GLY A 299 -0.92 -10.96 11.88
N ASN A 300 -1.48 -11.35 10.73
CA ASN A 300 -1.62 -12.75 10.34
C ASN A 300 -0.27 -13.35 9.90
N LEU A 301 0.54 -12.58 9.17
CA LEU A 301 1.87 -13.04 8.75
C LEU A 301 2.85 -13.23 9.92
N GLY A 302 2.65 -12.53 11.04
CA GLY A 302 3.38 -12.73 12.30
C GLY A 302 3.02 -14.01 13.05
N LEU A 303 2.03 -14.78 12.57
CA LEU A 303 1.72 -16.13 13.05
C LEU A 303 2.52 -17.17 12.26
N ASP A 304 2.61 -17.01 10.94
CA ASP A 304 3.38 -17.85 10.02
C ASP A 304 4.90 -17.60 10.05
N CYS A 305 5.34 -16.43 10.52
CA CYS A 305 6.73 -15.97 10.46
C CYS A 305 7.27 -15.56 11.83
N VAL A 306 8.36 -16.22 12.26
CA VAL A 306 9.06 -15.90 13.51
C VAL A 306 9.50 -14.41 13.57
N PRO A 307 9.34 -13.72 14.73
CA PRO A 307 9.40 -12.26 14.79
C PRO A 307 10.71 -11.64 14.30
N GLU A 308 11.86 -12.29 14.53
CA GLU A 308 13.17 -11.76 14.15
C GLU A 308 13.39 -11.69 12.62
N LYS A 309 12.53 -12.35 11.83
CA LYS A 309 12.56 -12.30 10.36
C LYS A 309 11.57 -11.28 9.78
N MET A 310 10.58 -10.81 10.54
CA MET A 310 9.50 -9.94 10.04
C MET A 310 10.03 -8.68 9.35
N ALA A 311 11.05 -8.03 9.91
CA ALA A 311 11.69 -6.85 9.32
C ALA A 311 12.40 -7.13 7.97
N LEU A 312 12.92 -8.35 7.77
CA LEU A 312 13.52 -8.76 6.50
C LEU A 312 12.44 -9.04 5.44
N VAL A 313 11.36 -9.72 5.85
CA VAL A 313 10.20 -10.02 5.00
C VAL A 313 9.54 -8.73 4.52
N GLN A 314 9.20 -7.81 5.43
CA GLN A 314 8.61 -6.50 5.09
C GLN A 314 9.43 -5.77 4.02
N LYS A 315 10.73 -5.58 4.25
CA LYS A 315 11.61 -4.82 3.34
C LYS A 315 11.72 -5.48 1.97
N THR A 316 11.81 -6.81 1.92
CA THR A 316 11.88 -7.59 0.66
C THR A 316 10.60 -7.43 -0.16
N LEU A 317 9.43 -7.57 0.47
CA LEU A 317 8.13 -7.43 -0.19
C LEU A 317 7.92 -6.00 -0.71
N VAL A 318 8.18 -4.97 0.11
CA VAL A 318 8.02 -3.56 -0.27
C VAL A 318 8.98 -3.18 -1.41
N GLN A 319 10.24 -3.61 -1.36
CA GLN A 319 11.21 -3.36 -2.43
C GLN A 319 10.75 -3.96 -3.77
N ALA A 320 10.21 -5.18 -3.77
CA ALA A 320 9.68 -5.82 -4.97
C ALA A 320 8.44 -5.10 -5.54
N CYS A 321 7.51 -4.67 -4.69
CA CYS A 321 6.37 -3.85 -5.12
C CYS A 321 6.81 -2.54 -5.76
N ASN A 322 7.79 -1.85 -5.15
CA ASN A 322 8.38 -0.63 -5.68
C ASN A 322 9.12 -0.85 -7.01
N LEU A 323 9.82 -1.97 -7.18
CA LEU A 323 10.48 -2.35 -8.44
C LEU A 323 9.50 -2.57 -9.60
N VAL A 324 8.32 -3.14 -9.32
CA VAL A 324 7.26 -3.30 -10.34
C VAL A 324 6.47 -1.99 -10.53
N GLY A 325 6.34 -1.17 -9.49
CA GLY A 325 5.48 0.02 -9.47
C GLY A 325 4.03 -0.27 -9.10
N LYS A 326 3.79 -1.33 -8.33
CA LYS A 326 2.46 -1.69 -7.80
C LYS A 326 2.33 -1.19 -6.35
N PRO A 327 1.20 -0.59 -5.95
CA PRO A 327 1.04 -0.02 -4.62
C PRO A 327 1.10 -1.08 -3.54
N VAL A 328 1.82 -0.78 -2.45
CA VAL A 328 1.95 -1.66 -1.28
C VAL A 328 1.51 -0.98 0.01
N LEU A 329 0.62 -1.66 0.74
CA LEU A 329 0.06 -1.21 2.02
C LEU A 329 0.57 -2.08 3.18
N LEU A 330 0.69 -1.48 4.36
CA LEU A 330 1.12 -2.14 5.59
C LEU A 330 0.05 -2.04 6.69
N THR A 331 -0.20 -3.12 7.44
CA THR A 331 -1.15 -3.12 8.56
C THR A 331 -0.46 -3.12 9.93
N ARG A 332 -1.26 -2.86 10.99
CA ARG A 332 -0.92 -3.08 12.41
C ARG A 332 0.28 -2.25 12.87
N VAL A 333 0.14 -0.92 12.90
CA VAL A 333 1.26 0.03 13.11
C VAL A 333 1.17 0.85 14.40
N VAL A 334 -0.04 1.11 14.93
CA VAL A 334 -0.26 1.96 16.12
C VAL A 334 -1.32 1.37 17.06
N ASP A 335 -1.33 0.04 17.17
CA ASP A 335 -2.06 -0.81 18.12
C ASP A 335 -2.61 -0.15 19.40
N THR A 336 -1.77 0.55 20.15
CA THR A 336 -2.15 1.19 21.42
C THR A 336 -3.21 2.27 21.25
N MET A 337 -3.30 2.91 20.07
CA MET A 337 -4.23 4.00 19.78
C MET A 337 -5.71 3.59 19.76
N ILE A 338 -6.02 2.30 19.80
CA ILE A 338 -7.37 1.82 20.16
C ILE A 338 -7.84 2.41 21.49
N ASN A 339 -6.93 2.52 22.46
CA ASN A 339 -7.20 2.92 23.85
C ASN A 339 -6.48 4.19 24.31
N THR A 340 -5.47 4.69 23.59
CA THR A 340 -4.73 5.92 23.96
C THR A 340 -4.73 6.97 22.84
N PRO A 341 -4.86 8.27 23.13
CA PRO A 341 -4.87 9.32 22.09
C PRO A 341 -3.49 9.59 21.46
N ARG A 342 -2.48 8.78 21.79
CA ARG A 342 -1.10 8.83 21.25
C ARG A 342 -0.51 7.42 21.22
N PRO A 343 0.38 7.11 20.25
CA PRO A 343 1.08 5.83 20.17
C PRO A 343 2.31 5.82 21.10
N THR A 344 2.91 4.65 21.30
CA THR A 344 4.24 4.54 21.90
C THR A 344 5.33 5.05 20.94
N ARG A 345 6.53 5.29 21.49
CA ARG A 345 7.72 5.61 20.69
C ARG A 345 8.10 4.49 19.71
N ALA A 346 7.81 3.23 20.05
CA ALA A 346 8.13 2.08 19.20
C ALA A 346 7.24 2.07 17.94
N GLU A 347 5.92 2.18 18.12
CA GLU A 347 4.94 2.30 17.04
C GLU A 347 5.20 3.53 16.15
N ALA A 348 5.50 4.69 16.75
CA ALA A 348 5.85 5.89 15.97
C ALA A 348 7.13 5.71 15.13
N THR A 349 8.14 4.99 15.66
CA THR A 349 9.34 4.63 14.90
C THR A 349 9.06 3.55 13.84
N ASP A 350 8.12 2.64 14.07
CA ASP A 350 7.72 1.62 13.09
C ASP A 350 6.93 2.21 11.91
N VAL A 351 5.99 3.13 12.15
CA VAL A 351 5.34 3.95 11.11
C VAL A 351 6.39 4.69 10.26
N ALA A 352 7.37 5.33 10.90
CA ALA A 352 8.45 6.02 10.19
C ALA A 352 9.33 5.06 9.36
N ASN A 353 9.65 3.87 9.89
CA ASN A 353 10.39 2.85 9.15
C ASN A 353 9.61 2.31 7.95
N ALA A 354 8.30 2.12 8.05
CA ALA A 354 7.46 1.71 6.91
C ALA A 354 7.49 2.76 5.79
N VAL A 355 7.37 4.04 6.14
CA VAL A 355 7.45 5.18 5.21
C VAL A 355 8.84 5.25 4.54
N LEU A 356 9.91 4.94 5.28
CA LEU A 356 11.29 4.89 4.78
C LEU A 356 11.61 3.64 3.94
N ASP A 357 10.97 2.50 4.23
CA ASP A 357 11.02 1.30 3.38
C ASP A 357 10.33 1.54 2.02
N GLY A 358 9.53 2.61 1.92
CA GLY A 358 8.94 3.08 0.67
C GLY A 358 7.54 2.54 0.41
N VAL A 359 6.76 2.20 1.46
CA VAL A 359 5.33 1.83 1.29
C VAL A 359 4.54 2.96 0.63
N ASP A 360 3.44 2.61 -0.03
CA ASP A 360 2.48 3.59 -0.57
C ASP A 360 1.50 4.08 0.49
N GLY A 361 1.14 3.22 1.44
CA GLY A 361 0.22 3.58 2.51
C GLY A 361 0.15 2.61 3.69
N ILE A 362 -0.66 3.00 4.66
CA ILE A 362 -0.95 2.27 5.89
C ILE A 362 -2.44 1.97 5.95
N LEU A 363 -2.77 0.73 6.29
CA LEU A 363 -4.14 0.24 6.46
C LEU A 363 -4.42 -0.02 7.95
N LEU A 364 -5.30 0.79 8.52
CA LEU A 364 -5.73 0.72 9.91
C LEU A 364 -6.84 -0.32 10.07
N GLY A 365 -6.74 -1.13 11.11
CA GLY A 365 -7.70 -2.17 11.46
C GLY A 365 -8.51 -1.77 12.69
N ALA A 366 -8.16 -2.35 13.84
CA ALA A 366 -8.88 -2.14 15.09
C ALA A 366 -8.84 -0.67 15.57
N GLU A 367 -7.81 0.09 15.18
CA GLU A 367 -7.57 1.49 15.55
C GLU A 367 -8.70 2.43 15.08
N THR A 368 -9.35 2.13 13.95
CA THR A 368 -10.52 2.88 13.44
C THR A 368 -11.81 2.06 13.45
N LEU A 369 -11.73 0.73 13.43
CA LEU A 369 -12.91 -0.14 13.54
C LEU A 369 -13.56 -0.03 14.93
N ARG A 370 -12.76 -0.10 16.00
CA ARG A 370 -13.23 -0.12 17.41
C ARG A 370 -12.43 0.80 18.34
N GLY A 371 -11.53 1.63 17.81
CA GLY A 371 -10.70 2.54 18.58
C GLY A 371 -11.47 3.77 19.05
N LYS A 372 -11.02 4.35 20.17
CA LYS A 372 -11.61 5.55 20.78
C LYS A 372 -11.18 6.86 20.11
N TYR A 373 -10.13 6.80 19.29
CA TYR A 373 -9.42 7.96 18.74
C TYR A 373 -9.18 7.84 17.22
N PRO A 374 -10.23 7.59 16.39
CA PRO A 374 -10.06 7.29 14.96
C PRO A 374 -9.53 8.48 14.15
N VAL A 375 -9.86 9.71 14.55
CA VAL A 375 -9.37 10.94 13.91
C VAL A 375 -7.90 11.15 14.26
N GLU A 376 -7.58 11.14 15.55
CA GLU A 376 -6.24 11.43 16.06
C GLU A 376 -5.21 10.37 15.62
N THR A 377 -5.65 9.12 15.43
CA THR A 377 -4.84 8.06 14.81
C THR A 377 -4.40 8.45 13.40
N ILE A 378 -5.31 8.95 12.56
CA ILE A 378 -5.01 9.38 11.19
C ILE A 378 -4.12 10.62 11.21
N THR A 379 -4.48 11.66 11.98
CA THR A 379 -3.68 12.89 12.13
C THR A 379 -2.25 12.59 12.59
N THR A 380 -2.09 11.64 13.52
CA THR A 380 -0.78 11.21 14.03
C THR A 380 0.03 10.50 12.96
N ILE A 381 -0.55 9.54 12.23
CA ILE A 381 0.16 8.80 11.17
C ILE A 381 0.55 9.73 10.01
N CYS A 382 -0.35 10.60 9.56
CA CYS A 382 -0.03 11.61 8.55
C CYS A 382 1.13 12.51 9.00
N SER A 383 1.21 12.84 10.29
CA SER A 383 2.29 13.67 10.83
C SER A 383 3.62 12.92 10.96
N ILE A 384 3.61 11.65 11.35
CA ILE A 384 4.82 10.81 11.34
C ILE A 384 5.31 10.57 9.89
N ALA A 385 4.39 10.35 8.95
CA ALA A 385 4.71 10.14 7.54
C ALA A 385 5.38 11.38 6.93
N ARG A 386 4.85 12.59 7.17
CA ARG A 386 5.49 13.85 6.74
C ARG A 386 6.89 14.02 7.34
N ALA A 387 7.07 13.71 8.63
CA ALA A 387 8.37 13.79 9.29
C ALA A 387 9.39 12.78 8.71
N ALA A 388 8.95 11.56 8.39
CA ALA A 388 9.79 10.53 7.77
C ALA A 388 10.08 10.81 6.28
N GLU A 389 9.15 11.46 5.56
CA GLU A 389 9.32 11.83 4.15
C GLU A 389 10.45 12.85 3.93
N LYS A 390 10.68 13.78 4.89
CA LYS A 390 11.83 14.69 4.87
C LYS A 390 13.21 14.00 4.84
N VAL A 391 13.27 12.74 5.27
CA VAL A 391 14.50 11.95 5.39
C VAL A 391 14.51 10.71 4.48
N PHE A 392 13.60 10.65 3.51
CA PHE A 392 13.62 9.64 2.45
C PHE A 392 14.67 10.01 1.38
N ASP A 393 15.56 9.09 1.02
CA ASP A 393 16.58 9.34 -0.02
C ASP A 393 15.98 9.14 -1.43
N HIS A 394 15.21 10.14 -1.85
CA HIS A 394 14.56 10.22 -3.17
C HIS A 394 15.55 10.00 -4.32
N HIS A 395 16.77 10.52 -4.19
CA HIS A 395 17.82 10.39 -5.21
C HIS A 395 18.32 8.94 -5.29
N TYR A 396 18.70 8.32 -4.16
CA TYR A 396 19.13 6.92 -4.15
C TYR A 396 18.02 5.97 -4.63
N HIS A 397 16.76 6.21 -4.24
CA HIS A 397 15.62 5.42 -4.73
C HIS A 397 15.47 5.53 -6.25
N TYR A 398 15.57 6.74 -6.81
CA TYR A 398 15.53 6.97 -8.26
C TYR A 398 16.67 6.23 -8.98
N GLU A 399 17.93 6.41 -8.55
CA GLU A 399 19.07 5.76 -9.22
C GLU A 399 18.98 4.23 -9.11
N HIS A 400 18.65 3.69 -7.94
CA HIS A 400 18.51 2.24 -7.72
C HIS A 400 17.45 1.61 -8.64
N LEU A 401 16.31 2.29 -8.86
CA LEU A 401 15.31 1.81 -9.82
C LEU A 401 15.78 1.86 -11.28
N MET A 402 16.73 2.75 -11.62
CA MET A 402 17.27 2.86 -12.98
C MET A 402 18.43 1.90 -13.22
N GLU A 403 19.28 1.66 -12.23
CA GLU A 403 20.30 0.59 -12.24
C GLU A 403 19.62 -0.78 -12.41
N VAL A 404 18.67 -1.14 -11.55
CA VAL A 404 17.99 -2.46 -11.59
C VAL A 404 17.11 -2.64 -12.83
N ALA A 405 16.62 -1.57 -13.45
CA ALA A 405 15.89 -1.66 -14.73
C ALA A 405 16.80 -2.02 -15.93
N ILE A 406 18.13 -1.90 -15.78
CA ILE A 406 19.13 -2.21 -16.81
C ILE A 406 19.81 -3.57 -16.51
N ASP A 407 20.16 -3.84 -15.25
CA ASP A 407 20.90 -5.04 -14.79
C ASP A 407 20.26 -6.41 -15.19
N VAL A 408 19.00 -6.44 -15.60
CA VAL A 408 18.31 -7.65 -16.10
C VAL A 408 18.89 -8.15 -17.44
N GLY A 409 19.68 -7.32 -18.14
CA GLY A 409 20.25 -7.64 -19.47
C GLY A 409 21.62 -8.35 -19.48
N ASP A 410 22.51 -8.08 -18.53
CA ASP A 410 23.96 -8.28 -18.68
C ASP A 410 24.48 -9.74 -18.52
N MET A 411 23.60 -10.73 -18.58
CA MET A 411 23.94 -12.17 -18.49
C MET A 411 23.67 -12.93 -19.81
N ALA A 412 23.95 -12.29 -20.94
CA ALA A 412 24.05 -12.93 -22.26
C ALA A 412 25.24 -12.39 -23.06
N GLY A 413 26.17 -13.27 -23.43
CA GLY A 413 27.25 -12.94 -24.38
C GLY A 413 26.72 -12.77 -25.82
N PRO A 414 27.56 -12.30 -26.76
CA PRO A 414 27.14 -12.05 -28.14
C PRO A 414 26.62 -13.33 -28.82
N ALA A 415 25.51 -13.20 -29.54
CA ALA A 415 24.94 -14.28 -30.33
C ALA A 415 25.88 -14.66 -31.51
N PRO A 416 25.91 -15.93 -31.94
CA PRO A 416 26.68 -16.33 -33.12
C PRO A 416 26.09 -15.73 -34.40
N GLU A 417 26.96 -15.40 -35.34
CA GLU A 417 26.57 -14.89 -36.66
C GLU A 417 25.77 -15.94 -37.44
N ALA A 418 24.66 -15.53 -38.05
CA ALA A 418 23.84 -16.41 -38.88
C ALA A 418 24.53 -16.63 -40.25
N GLY A 419 24.83 -17.90 -40.56
CA GLY A 419 25.35 -18.28 -41.88
C GLY A 419 24.33 -18.01 -42.99
N SER A 420 24.83 -17.69 -44.19
CA SER A 420 24.02 -17.39 -45.36
C SER A 420 23.14 -18.56 -45.80
N GLU A 421 21.86 -18.30 -46.01
CA GLU A 421 20.98 -19.19 -46.78
C GLU A 421 21.39 -19.20 -48.26
N SER A 422 21.15 -20.32 -48.94
CA SER A 422 21.21 -20.46 -50.39
C SER A 422 19.91 -21.06 -50.89
N GLU A 423 19.35 -20.50 -51.96
CA GLU A 423 18.05 -20.86 -52.52
C GLU A 423 18.01 -22.30 -53.06
N GLU A 424 16.84 -22.95 -53.01
CA GLU A 424 16.28 -23.60 -54.21
C GLU A 424 14.76 -23.82 -54.11
N GLY A 425 14.08 -23.77 -55.26
CA GLY A 425 12.62 -23.91 -55.39
C GLY A 425 12.18 -25.33 -55.81
N PRO A 426 10.88 -25.67 -55.67
CA PRO A 426 10.41 -27.06 -55.79
C PRO A 426 9.98 -27.47 -57.22
N THR A 427 10.05 -28.77 -57.52
CA THR A 427 9.13 -29.45 -58.47
C THR A 427 8.98 -30.95 -58.10
N PRO A 428 7.85 -31.64 -58.43
CA PRO A 428 7.51 -32.91 -57.78
C PRO A 428 7.30 -34.13 -58.71
N SER A 429 7.85 -35.28 -58.33
CA SER A 429 7.28 -36.64 -58.52
C SER A 429 8.10 -37.64 -57.67
N GLY A 430 7.60 -38.78 -57.21
CA GLY A 430 6.23 -39.30 -57.20
C GLY A 430 6.18 -40.78 -56.78
N ALA A 431 5.02 -41.25 -56.31
CA ALA A 431 4.60 -42.66 -56.22
C ALA A 431 5.30 -43.66 -55.24
N VAL A 432 4.45 -44.34 -54.45
CA VAL A 432 4.36 -45.83 -54.35
C VAL A 432 5.26 -46.64 -53.37
N VAL A 433 4.61 -47.13 -52.29
CA VAL A 433 4.55 -48.54 -51.78
C VAL A 433 5.46 -49.08 -50.63
N GLU A 434 4.75 -49.53 -49.56
CA GLU A 434 4.89 -50.72 -48.67
C GLU A 434 6.17 -51.09 -47.87
N GLY A 435 5.97 -51.96 -46.84
CA GLY A 435 7.01 -52.79 -46.20
C GLY A 435 7.54 -52.26 -44.84
N ALA A 436 6.92 -52.44 -43.66
CA ALA A 436 6.34 -53.61 -42.97
C ALA A 436 7.35 -54.51 -42.20
N HIS A 437 7.09 -54.65 -40.87
CA HIS A 437 7.61 -55.65 -39.91
C HIS A 437 9.12 -55.71 -39.54
N GLY A 438 9.37 -56.10 -38.27
CA GLY A 438 10.68 -56.56 -37.78
C GLY A 438 10.83 -56.40 -36.25
N ALA A 439 10.81 -57.49 -35.47
CA ALA A 439 10.81 -57.42 -33.99
C ALA A 439 11.71 -58.46 -33.30
N GLY A 440 12.29 -58.07 -32.15
CA GLY A 440 12.99 -58.94 -31.18
C GLY A 440 14.46 -58.58 -30.92
N LYS A 441 15.17 -59.18 -29.94
CA LYS A 441 14.77 -59.90 -28.70
C LYS A 441 16.04 -60.24 -27.86
N ARG A 442 15.98 -60.03 -26.52
CA ARG A 442 16.74 -60.72 -25.43
C ARG A 442 18.29 -60.65 -25.32
N GLY A 443 18.73 -60.56 -24.05
CA GLY A 443 20.02 -61.10 -23.51
C GLY A 443 21.15 -60.06 -23.30
N GLY A 444 22.02 -60.15 -22.27
CA GLY A 444 22.02 -61.01 -21.06
C GLY A 444 23.38 -61.11 -20.34
N HIS A 445 23.37 -61.63 -19.09
CA HIS A 445 24.49 -62.17 -18.27
C HIS A 445 25.34 -61.26 -17.34
N HIS A 446 25.94 -61.93 -16.32
CA HIS A 446 26.72 -61.41 -15.19
C HIS A 446 28.25 -61.39 -15.42
N ARG A 447 28.99 -60.63 -14.58
CA ARG A 447 30.09 -61.20 -13.75
C ARG A 447 30.41 -60.34 -12.50
N THR A 448 31.35 -60.80 -11.68
CA THR A 448 31.59 -60.40 -10.26
C THR A 448 33.09 -60.27 -9.93
N THR A 449 33.45 -60.08 -8.64
CA THR A 449 34.80 -60.09 -7.98
C THR A 449 35.60 -58.76 -7.96
N SER A 450 36.49 -58.44 -6.98
CA SER A 450 36.59 -58.80 -5.53
C SER A 450 37.76 -58.07 -4.79
N GLY A 451 37.57 -57.64 -3.53
CA GLY A 451 38.64 -57.38 -2.52
C GLY A 451 39.48 -56.08 -2.63
N ALA A 452 40.33 -55.68 -1.67
CA ALA A 452 40.44 -56.06 -0.24
C ALA A 452 41.33 -55.07 0.59
N SER A 453 40.95 -54.83 1.86
CA SER A 453 41.74 -54.47 3.08
C SER A 453 43.02 -53.59 3.06
N GLY A 454 43.10 -52.63 4.01
CA GLY A 454 44.35 -52.03 4.51
C GLY A 454 44.16 -51.21 5.80
N LEU A 455 45.03 -51.34 6.81
CA LEU A 455 44.91 -50.73 8.15
C LEU A 455 46.27 -50.39 8.78
N ARG A 456 46.39 -49.25 9.50
CA ARG A 456 47.18 -49.08 10.75
C ARG A 456 46.97 -47.71 11.42
N ARG A 457 47.37 -47.62 12.70
CA ARG A 457 47.35 -46.44 13.61
C ARG A 457 48.80 -46.07 14.01
N ASP A 458 48.98 -44.96 14.74
CA ASP A 458 49.34 -44.99 16.19
C ASP A 458 49.39 -43.55 16.80
N ASP A 459 49.46 -43.44 18.14
CA ASP A 459 49.02 -42.28 18.96
C ASP A 459 50.10 -41.63 19.87
N SER A 460 49.92 -40.35 20.24
CA SER A 460 50.34 -39.70 21.53
C SER A 460 49.80 -38.24 21.60
N TRP A 461 49.07 -37.74 22.61
CA TRP A 461 49.36 -37.50 24.06
C TRP A 461 50.53 -36.51 24.27
N ASN A 462 50.52 -35.45 25.12
CA ASN A 462 49.57 -34.87 26.11
C ASN A 462 50.04 -33.40 26.46
N SER A 463 49.47 -32.50 27.32
CA SER A 463 48.25 -32.40 28.16
C SER A 463 48.04 -30.98 28.76
N VAL A 464 46.79 -30.51 28.89
CA VAL A 464 46.16 -29.62 29.94
C VAL A 464 46.91 -28.40 30.54
N THR A 465 46.35 -27.17 30.42
CA THR A 465 45.98 -26.28 31.56
C THR A 465 45.19 -24.98 31.18
N SER A 466 44.19 -24.67 32.03
CA SER A 466 43.49 -23.39 32.35
C SER A 466 43.56 -22.10 31.47
N ALA A 467 42.36 -21.64 31.08
CA ALA A 467 41.75 -20.29 31.27
C ALA A 467 42.40 -18.98 30.74
N GLY A 468 41.57 -18.10 30.13
CA GLY A 468 41.74 -16.64 30.27
C GLY A 468 41.52 -15.72 29.04
N ALA A 469 40.25 -15.34 28.78
CA ALA A 469 39.82 -14.10 28.10
C ALA A 469 40.14 -13.84 26.59
N HIS A 470 39.38 -12.89 26.04
CA HIS A 470 39.52 -12.21 24.73
C HIS A 470 39.69 -13.06 23.45
N HIS A 471 38.55 -13.37 22.80
CA HIS A 471 38.48 -13.48 21.34
C HIS A 471 37.71 -12.30 20.75
N GLN A 472 38.27 -11.67 19.71
CA GLN A 472 37.63 -10.58 18.96
C GLN A 472 36.58 -11.15 17.98
N LEU A 473 35.43 -10.48 17.88
CA LEU A 473 34.39 -10.82 16.91
C LEU A 473 34.75 -10.28 15.51
N PRO A 474 34.72 -11.11 14.44
CA PRO A 474 34.68 -10.62 13.06
C PRO A 474 33.40 -9.79 12.81
N SER A 475 33.53 -8.74 12.00
CA SER A 475 32.53 -7.66 11.89
C SER A 475 31.29 -8.00 11.05
N LEU A 476 30.30 -7.08 11.07
CA LEU A 476 28.96 -7.13 10.44
C LEU A 476 28.89 -7.57 8.95
N GLY A 477 30.00 -7.72 8.23
CA GLY A 477 30.03 -7.99 6.79
C GLY A 477 29.37 -9.29 6.33
N MET A 478 29.11 -10.24 7.25
CA MET A 478 28.41 -11.50 6.93
C MET A 478 26.93 -11.29 6.59
N ALA A 479 26.22 -10.39 7.28
CA ALA A 479 24.79 -10.17 7.04
C ALA A 479 24.49 -9.67 5.61
N ALA A 480 25.33 -8.78 5.09
CA ALA A 480 25.22 -8.25 3.73
C ALA A 480 25.43 -9.32 2.64
N LYS A 481 26.19 -10.39 2.92
CA LYS A 481 26.40 -11.51 1.98
C LYS A 481 25.23 -12.51 1.97
N THR A 482 24.43 -12.56 3.02
CA THR A 482 23.20 -13.39 3.05
C THR A 482 22.09 -12.75 2.21
N MET A 483 21.90 -11.43 2.30
CA MET A 483 20.93 -10.69 1.47
C MET A 483 21.15 -10.91 -0.03
N ALA A 484 22.42 -10.87 -0.48
CA ALA A 484 22.77 -11.04 -1.89
C ALA A 484 22.61 -12.49 -2.43
N ARG A 485 22.37 -13.49 -1.57
CA ARG A 485 22.24 -14.90 -2.00
C ARG A 485 20.84 -15.26 -2.50
N PHE A 486 19.80 -14.53 -2.13
CA PHE A 486 18.44 -14.84 -2.57
C PHE A 486 18.15 -14.46 -4.04
N SER A 487 18.94 -13.57 -4.66
CA SER A 487 18.82 -13.27 -6.10
C SER A 487 19.60 -14.23 -7.01
N GLN A 488 20.45 -15.12 -6.47
CA GLN A 488 21.34 -16.00 -7.25
C GLN A 488 20.86 -17.46 -7.39
N VAL A 489 19.68 -17.83 -6.88
CA VAL A 489 19.17 -19.22 -6.95
C VAL A 489 18.55 -19.56 -8.34
N ALA A 490 18.47 -18.58 -9.25
CA ALA A 490 17.78 -18.69 -10.55
C ALA A 490 18.67 -19.09 -11.75
N SER A 491 19.72 -19.89 -11.55
CA SER A 491 20.32 -20.77 -12.58
C SER A 491 21.23 -21.79 -11.91
N GLY A 492 21.20 -23.06 -12.33
CA GLY A 492 21.78 -24.15 -11.54
C GLY A 492 22.52 -25.21 -12.35
N THR A 493 23.14 -26.15 -11.63
CA THR A 493 23.72 -27.37 -12.20
C THR A 493 23.34 -28.58 -11.34
N SER A 494 22.55 -29.47 -11.95
CA SER A 494 22.33 -30.89 -11.62
C SER A 494 22.12 -31.28 -10.15
N LEU A 495 20.87 -31.62 -9.82
CA LEU A 495 20.60 -32.89 -9.17
C LEU A 495 19.46 -33.61 -9.91
N ALA A 496 19.81 -34.49 -10.84
CA ALA A 496 18.83 -35.29 -11.58
C ALA A 496 18.53 -36.61 -10.84
N GLY A 497 17.26 -36.85 -10.49
CA GLY A 497 16.85 -38.11 -9.87
C GLY A 497 15.37 -38.19 -9.49
N MET A 498 14.54 -38.74 -10.39
CA MET A 498 13.11 -39.08 -10.20
C MET A 498 12.16 -37.87 -10.03
N GLY A 499 10.98 -37.79 -10.64
CA GLY A 499 10.38 -38.63 -11.69
C GLY A 499 8.88 -38.29 -11.88
N TYR A 500 8.39 -38.27 -13.12
CA TYR A 500 7.05 -37.76 -13.54
C TYR A 500 6.85 -36.24 -13.32
N GLY A 501 6.09 -35.49 -14.15
CA GLY A 501 5.45 -35.79 -15.44
C GLY A 501 5.03 -34.48 -16.13
N HIS A 502 4.88 -34.47 -17.46
CA HIS A 502 4.67 -33.22 -18.22
C HIS A 502 3.30 -32.56 -18.00
N ALA A 503 3.32 -31.27 -17.65
CA ALA A 503 2.35 -30.27 -18.07
C ALA A 503 3.12 -29.01 -18.48
N ALA A 504 2.78 -28.40 -19.63
CA ALA A 504 3.53 -27.29 -20.20
C ALA A 504 2.62 -26.08 -20.47
N THR A 505 2.77 -25.02 -19.67
CA THR A 505 2.01 -23.76 -19.80
C THR A 505 2.91 -22.55 -19.57
N SER A 506 3.29 -21.89 -20.68
CA SER A 506 3.61 -20.45 -20.78
C SER A 506 4.35 -19.78 -19.61
N GLY A 507 5.67 -19.91 -19.55
CA GLY A 507 6.53 -19.13 -18.66
C GLY A 507 6.67 -17.65 -19.11
N ALA A 508 5.63 -16.85 -18.95
CA ALA A 508 5.60 -15.43 -19.33
C ALA A 508 6.21 -14.48 -18.28
N ALA A 509 7.37 -14.84 -17.70
CA ALA A 509 8.12 -13.97 -16.81
C ALA A 509 8.94 -12.96 -17.61
N TYR A 510 8.57 -11.67 -17.52
CA TYR A 510 9.30 -10.48 -18.02
C TYR A 510 9.82 -10.61 -19.47
N ASN A 511 9.10 -10.00 -20.41
CA ASN A 511 9.57 -9.88 -21.79
C ASN A 511 10.97 -9.21 -21.81
N ARG A 512 11.98 -9.91 -22.31
CA ARG A 512 13.42 -9.62 -22.09
C ARG A 512 13.92 -8.46 -22.95
N SER A 513 13.39 -7.28 -22.69
CA SER A 513 13.85 -6.02 -23.24
C SER A 513 14.87 -5.38 -22.28
N PRO A 514 16.08 -5.01 -22.73
CA PRO A 514 16.98 -4.14 -21.96
C PRO A 514 16.48 -2.68 -21.93
N TYR A 515 15.36 -2.40 -22.59
CA TYR A 515 14.69 -1.10 -22.62
C TYR A 515 13.39 -1.13 -21.81
N ILE A 516 13.27 -0.20 -20.86
CA ILE A 516 12.01 0.14 -20.19
C ILE A 516 10.93 0.55 -21.19
N SER A 517 9.65 0.47 -20.80
CA SER A 517 8.55 0.83 -21.69
C SER A 517 8.57 2.32 -22.06
N LYS A 518 8.01 2.70 -23.23
CA LYS A 518 7.90 4.12 -23.64
C LYS A 518 7.26 5.00 -22.55
N LEU A 519 6.22 4.49 -21.88
CA LEU A 519 5.50 5.20 -20.83
C LEU A 519 6.35 5.38 -19.56
N GLU A 520 7.13 4.36 -19.20
CA GLU A 520 8.04 4.38 -18.05
C GLU A 520 9.27 5.26 -18.30
N SER A 521 9.82 5.24 -19.53
CA SER A 521 10.88 6.16 -19.96
C SER A 521 10.45 7.62 -19.87
N ILE A 522 9.19 7.92 -20.19
CA ILE A 522 8.63 9.27 -20.05
C ILE A 522 8.40 9.61 -18.58
N ALA A 523 7.90 8.68 -17.76
CA ALA A 523 7.68 8.89 -16.34
C ALA A 523 8.98 9.14 -15.56
N SER A 524 10.02 8.35 -15.81
CA SER A 524 11.35 8.53 -15.21
C SER A 524 11.98 9.85 -15.67
N SER A 525 11.94 10.15 -16.98
CA SER A 525 12.44 11.41 -17.53
C SER A 525 11.72 12.64 -16.97
N ALA A 526 10.40 12.55 -16.72
CA ALA A 526 9.64 13.63 -16.10
C ALA A 526 10.00 13.86 -14.63
N VAL A 527 10.19 12.78 -13.85
CA VAL A 527 10.67 12.88 -12.46
C VAL A 527 12.09 13.45 -12.41
N ARG A 528 12.98 13.02 -13.32
CA ARG A 528 14.32 13.60 -13.46
C ARG A 528 14.28 15.08 -13.86
N ALA A 529 13.41 15.46 -14.78
CA ALA A 529 13.23 16.86 -15.18
C ALA A 529 12.76 17.70 -13.99
N ALA A 530 11.78 17.21 -13.22
CA ALA A 530 11.25 17.88 -12.05
C ALA A 530 12.31 18.10 -10.95
N ASP A 531 13.12 17.08 -10.66
CA ASP A 531 14.32 17.20 -9.79
C ASP A 531 15.29 18.27 -10.30
N ARG A 532 15.64 18.21 -11.60
CA ARG A 532 16.68 19.08 -12.19
C ARG A 532 16.28 20.53 -12.36
N VAL A 533 14.99 20.85 -12.47
CA VAL A 533 14.50 22.25 -12.50
C VAL A 533 13.98 22.75 -11.15
N GLY A 534 14.00 21.92 -10.10
CA GLY A 534 13.45 22.29 -8.79
C GLY A 534 11.94 22.53 -8.81
N ALA A 535 11.18 21.69 -9.52
CA ALA A 535 9.74 21.86 -9.68
C ALA A 535 8.96 21.58 -8.38
N SER A 536 8.04 22.48 -8.02
CA SER A 536 7.17 22.32 -6.85
C SER A 536 6.05 21.28 -7.07
N LEU A 537 5.77 20.92 -8.32
CA LEU A 537 4.65 20.04 -8.69
C LEU A 537 4.95 19.26 -9.97
N ILE A 538 4.53 17.99 -10.01
CA ILE A 538 4.32 17.25 -11.26
C ILE A 538 2.82 17.16 -11.54
N VAL A 539 2.40 17.48 -12.76
CA VAL A 539 1.02 17.31 -13.25
C VAL A 539 0.99 16.12 -14.20
N VAL A 540 0.06 15.18 -14.01
CA VAL A 540 -0.04 13.97 -14.85
C VAL A 540 -1.46 13.80 -15.38
N TYR A 541 -1.61 13.79 -16.70
CA TYR A 541 -2.87 13.52 -17.38
C TYR A 541 -3.08 12.00 -17.50
N THR A 542 -4.27 11.52 -17.15
CA THR A 542 -4.59 10.10 -17.27
C THR A 542 -6.09 9.84 -17.40
N HIS A 543 -6.43 8.68 -17.97
CA HIS A 543 -7.78 8.10 -17.91
C HIS A 543 -7.85 6.89 -16.97
N THR A 544 -6.72 6.22 -16.70
CA THR A 544 -6.67 4.90 -16.03
C THR A 544 -5.74 4.84 -14.82
N GLY A 545 -5.09 5.94 -14.45
CA GLY A 545 -4.13 6.01 -13.34
C GLY A 545 -2.70 5.54 -13.68
N LYS A 546 -2.53 4.66 -14.66
CA LYS A 546 -1.24 3.98 -14.97
C LYS A 546 -0.05 4.93 -15.14
N THR A 547 -0.22 6.05 -15.85
CA THR A 547 0.85 7.07 -16.03
C THR A 547 1.28 7.67 -14.69
N ALA A 548 0.31 7.99 -13.82
CA ALA A 548 0.58 8.59 -12.52
C ALA A 548 1.24 7.59 -11.56
N GLN A 549 0.82 6.31 -11.59
CA GLN A 549 1.47 5.24 -10.85
C GLN A 549 2.93 5.05 -11.26
N LEU A 550 3.25 5.11 -12.56
CA LEU A 550 4.64 5.05 -13.04
C LEU A 550 5.47 6.28 -12.66
N VAL A 551 4.88 7.47 -12.52
CA VAL A 551 5.57 8.66 -11.95
C VAL A 551 5.79 8.46 -10.44
N ALA A 552 4.79 7.96 -9.72
CA ALA A 552 4.87 7.68 -8.27
C ALA A 552 5.84 6.54 -7.91
N LYS A 553 6.10 5.60 -8.82
CA LYS A 553 7.10 4.52 -8.70
C LYS A 553 8.49 5.08 -8.37
N TYR A 554 8.89 6.14 -9.06
CA TYR A 554 10.19 6.81 -8.88
C TYR A 554 10.25 7.71 -7.64
N ARG A 555 9.18 7.78 -6.83
CA ARG A 555 9.07 8.53 -5.57
C ARG A 555 9.67 9.95 -5.67
N PRO A 556 9.15 10.84 -6.54
CA PRO A 556 9.53 12.25 -6.54
C PRO A 556 9.31 12.90 -5.15
N PRO A 557 10.15 13.88 -4.74
CA PRO A 557 9.95 14.63 -3.51
C PRO A 557 8.76 15.61 -3.60
N MET A 558 8.43 16.08 -4.80
CA MET A 558 7.30 16.96 -5.06
C MET A 558 5.97 16.20 -5.27
N PRO A 559 4.82 16.79 -4.92
CA PRO A 559 3.50 16.22 -5.15
C PRO A 559 3.19 15.92 -6.63
N ILE A 560 2.30 14.94 -6.86
CA ILE A 560 1.85 14.54 -8.20
C ILE A 560 0.34 14.84 -8.36
N LEU A 561 0.00 16.00 -8.91
CA LEU A 561 -1.38 16.35 -9.27
C LEU A 561 -1.83 15.49 -10.46
N THR A 562 -2.71 14.53 -10.18
CA THR A 562 -3.19 13.56 -11.17
C THR A 562 -4.51 14.04 -11.75
N LEU A 563 -4.46 14.61 -12.96
CA LEU A 563 -5.64 15.06 -13.70
C LEU A 563 -6.29 13.86 -14.38
N VAL A 564 -7.35 13.34 -13.77
CA VAL A 564 -8.15 12.28 -14.36
C VAL A 564 -9.17 12.92 -15.30
N VAL A 565 -8.92 12.79 -16.60
CA VAL A 565 -9.79 13.31 -17.66
C VAL A 565 -10.94 12.31 -17.86
N PRO A 566 -12.20 12.69 -17.57
CA PRO A 566 -13.33 11.78 -17.73
C PRO A 566 -13.57 11.47 -19.21
N HIS A 567 -13.97 10.24 -19.51
CA HIS A 567 -14.22 9.77 -20.88
C HIS A 567 -15.66 9.29 -21.03
N LEU A 568 -16.23 9.49 -22.23
CA LEU A 568 -17.63 9.20 -22.50
C LEU A 568 -17.77 7.80 -23.13
N VAL A 569 -18.44 6.90 -22.42
CA VAL A 569 -18.70 5.50 -22.82
C VAL A 569 -20.15 5.37 -23.25
N SER A 570 -20.43 4.50 -24.25
CA SER A 570 -21.81 4.21 -24.69
C SER A 570 -22.11 2.71 -24.66
N ASP A 571 -23.29 2.36 -24.13
CA ASP A 571 -23.88 1.02 -24.18
C ASP A 571 -24.92 0.90 -25.31
N GLN A 572 -24.71 1.64 -26.41
CA GLN A 572 -25.61 1.86 -27.57
C GLN A 572 -26.92 2.60 -27.25
N LEU A 573 -27.47 2.47 -26.04
CA LEU A 573 -28.74 3.08 -25.63
C LEU A 573 -28.58 4.25 -24.65
N LYS A 574 -27.44 4.33 -23.94
CA LYS A 574 -27.10 5.39 -23.00
C LYS A 574 -25.65 5.83 -23.21
N TRP A 575 -25.36 7.02 -22.69
CA TRP A 575 -24.00 7.54 -22.55
C TRP A 575 -23.70 7.73 -21.06
N ARG A 576 -22.48 7.38 -20.64
CA ARG A 576 -22.01 7.50 -19.25
C ARG A 576 -20.62 8.13 -19.25
N LEU A 577 -20.31 8.89 -18.20
CA LEU A 577 -19.01 9.55 -18.05
C LEU A 577 -18.17 8.81 -17.01
N GLU A 578 -17.11 8.15 -17.45
CA GLU A 578 -16.24 7.30 -16.62
C GLU A 578 -14.91 7.97 -16.26
N GLY A 579 -14.37 7.61 -15.10
CA GLY A 579 -13.12 8.16 -14.54
C GLY A 579 -13.18 8.48 -13.05
N ARG A 580 -14.38 8.55 -12.44
CA ARG A 580 -14.53 8.80 -10.98
C ARG A 580 -13.87 7.69 -10.15
N SER A 581 -14.06 6.43 -10.53
CA SER A 581 -13.36 5.27 -9.99
C SER A 581 -11.85 5.37 -10.18
N SER A 582 -11.38 5.67 -11.40
CA SER A 582 -9.95 5.82 -11.71
C SER A 582 -9.27 6.93 -10.87
N ALA A 583 -9.99 8.02 -10.58
CA ALA A 583 -9.52 9.07 -9.67
C ALA A 583 -9.42 8.56 -8.21
N ARG A 584 -10.42 7.84 -7.71
CA ARG A 584 -10.35 7.23 -6.37
C ARG A 584 -9.27 6.16 -6.28
N GLN A 585 -9.09 5.34 -7.31
CA GLN A 585 -8.03 4.31 -7.37
C GLN A 585 -6.62 4.90 -7.29
N CYS A 586 -6.40 6.14 -7.74
CA CYS A 586 -5.13 6.83 -7.55
C CYS A 586 -4.83 7.18 -6.07
N LEU A 587 -5.83 7.27 -5.18
CA LEU A 587 -5.64 7.62 -3.77
C LEU A 587 -4.84 6.59 -2.97
N ILE A 588 -4.67 5.36 -3.48
CA ILE A 588 -3.94 4.28 -2.82
C ILE A 588 -2.42 4.33 -3.05
N SER A 589 -1.96 5.11 -4.05
CA SER A 589 -0.56 5.17 -4.48
C SER A 589 0.13 6.42 -3.91
N ARG A 590 1.41 6.30 -3.53
CA ARG A 590 2.17 7.38 -2.87
C ARG A 590 2.20 8.64 -3.73
N SER A 591 2.13 9.77 -3.06
CA SER A 591 2.28 11.12 -3.63
C SER A 591 1.23 11.56 -4.67
N LEU A 592 0.31 10.70 -5.08
CA LEU A 592 -0.78 11.08 -5.98
C LEU A 592 -1.82 11.95 -5.28
N LEU A 593 -2.22 13.02 -5.95
CA LEU A 593 -3.31 13.92 -5.61
C LEU A 593 -4.31 13.95 -6.77
N PRO A 594 -5.29 13.04 -6.82
CA PRO A 594 -6.21 12.94 -7.95
C PRO A 594 -7.30 14.01 -7.94
N VAL A 595 -7.48 14.65 -9.09
CA VAL A 595 -8.53 15.64 -9.36
C VAL A 595 -9.23 15.23 -10.65
N LEU A 596 -10.56 15.28 -10.64
CA LEU A 596 -11.37 15.07 -11.84
C LEU A 596 -11.38 16.35 -12.67
N ALA A 597 -10.83 16.27 -13.88
CA ALA A 597 -10.81 17.39 -14.81
C ALA A 597 -12.20 17.60 -15.45
N ALA A 598 -12.45 18.82 -15.95
CA ALA A 598 -13.58 19.03 -16.85
C ALA A 598 -13.33 18.30 -18.19
N PRO A 599 -14.36 17.76 -18.86
CA PRO A 599 -14.23 17.23 -20.22
C PRO A 599 -14.03 18.38 -21.21
N SER A 600 -12.77 18.78 -21.43
CA SER A 600 -12.36 19.85 -22.36
C SER A 600 -11.57 19.27 -23.54
N PRO A 601 -11.77 19.79 -24.78
CA PRO A 601 -10.97 19.40 -25.94
C PRO A 601 -9.54 19.98 -25.93
N SER A 602 -9.21 20.91 -25.03
CA SER A 602 -7.90 21.56 -24.95
C SER A 602 -7.12 21.14 -23.70
N GLY A 603 -6.05 20.35 -23.89
CA GLY A 603 -5.17 19.94 -22.81
C GLY A 603 -4.49 21.12 -22.09
N ASP A 604 -4.11 22.17 -22.83
CA ASP A 604 -3.42 23.33 -22.26
C ASP A 604 -4.37 24.24 -21.44
N GLN A 605 -5.68 24.28 -21.75
CA GLN A 605 -6.66 24.91 -20.85
C GLN A 605 -6.76 24.16 -19.52
N LEU A 606 -6.80 22.83 -19.56
CA LEU A 606 -6.80 22.01 -18.34
C LEU A 606 -5.52 22.19 -17.51
N LEU A 607 -4.39 22.52 -18.16
CA LEU A 607 -3.13 22.80 -17.46
C LEU A 607 -3.20 24.13 -16.71
N GLN A 608 -3.75 25.17 -17.35
CA GLN A 608 -4.01 26.47 -16.72
C GLN A 608 -4.95 26.31 -15.52
N GLU A 609 -6.06 25.58 -15.67
CA GLU A 609 -7.01 25.31 -14.59
C GLU A 609 -6.37 24.51 -13.43
N ALA A 610 -5.51 23.55 -13.75
CA ALA A 610 -4.77 22.76 -12.76
C ALA A 610 -3.75 23.60 -11.97
N VAL A 611 -3.00 24.50 -12.63
CA VAL A 611 -2.06 25.43 -11.98
C VAL A 611 -2.81 26.43 -11.10
N VAL A 612 -3.92 27.00 -11.57
CA VAL A 612 -4.80 27.88 -10.77
C VAL A 612 -5.34 27.15 -9.54
N MET A 613 -5.75 25.89 -9.68
CA MET A 613 -6.21 25.07 -8.55
C MET A 613 -5.07 24.80 -7.56
N ALA A 614 -3.90 24.37 -8.05
CA ALA A 614 -2.72 24.07 -7.23
C ALA A 614 -2.25 25.29 -6.42
N SER A 615 -2.23 26.48 -7.02
CA SER A 615 -1.91 27.75 -6.35
C SER A 615 -2.89 28.05 -5.21
N ARG A 616 -4.21 27.92 -5.46
CA ARG A 616 -5.25 28.15 -4.44
C ARG A 616 -5.18 27.21 -3.23
N VAL A 617 -4.55 26.05 -3.37
CA VAL A 617 -4.30 25.09 -2.26
C VAL A 617 -2.84 25.11 -1.77
N GLY A 618 -2.02 26.06 -2.22
CA GLY A 618 -0.64 26.26 -1.75
C GLY A 618 0.40 25.25 -2.25
N LEU A 619 0.08 24.44 -3.27
CA LEU A 619 1.00 23.46 -3.85
C LEU A 619 2.04 24.08 -4.80
N VAL A 620 1.80 25.29 -5.31
CA VAL A 620 2.73 26.08 -6.12
C VAL A 620 2.64 27.56 -5.76
N LYS A 621 3.73 28.30 -5.99
CA LYS A 621 3.89 29.74 -5.73
C LYS A 621 4.23 30.48 -7.04
N PRO A 622 4.17 31.83 -7.07
CA PRO A 622 4.66 32.61 -8.22
C PRO A 622 6.09 32.25 -8.59
N HIS A 623 6.38 32.18 -9.90
CA HIS A 623 7.66 31.75 -10.48
C HIS A 623 8.07 30.27 -10.27
N ASP A 624 7.33 29.46 -9.50
CA ASP A 624 7.63 28.03 -9.36
C ASP A 624 7.61 27.30 -10.71
N HIS A 625 8.45 26.27 -10.85
CA HIS A 625 8.40 25.37 -12.00
C HIS A 625 7.40 24.22 -11.78
N VAL A 626 6.71 23.84 -12.85
CA VAL A 626 5.80 22.68 -12.88
C VAL A 626 6.13 21.81 -14.09
N VAL A 627 6.22 20.50 -13.89
CA VAL A 627 6.46 19.52 -14.97
C VAL A 627 5.15 18.80 -15.28
N CYS A 628 4.70 18.88 -16.53
CA CYS A 628 3.47 18.26 -17.02
C CYS A 628 3.79 17.04 -17.88
N VAL A 629 3.19 15.89 -17.54
CA VAL A 629 3.21 14.64 -18.31
C VAL A 629 1.85 14.42 -18.94
N GLN A 630 1.79 14.39 -20.27
CA GLN A 630 0.54 14.19 -21.01
C GLN A 630 0.75 13.29 -22.23
N ARG A 631 -0.34 12.64 -22.67
CA ARG A 631 -0.41 11.94 -23.95
C ARG A 631 -1.24 12.80 -24.92
N ILE A 632 -0.68 13.08 -26.09
CA ILE A 632 -1.34 13.83 -27.17
C ILE A 632 -1.43 12.85 -28.35
N HIS A 633 -2.64 12.41 -28.68
CA HIS A 633 -2.87 11.29 -29.61
C HIS A 633 -2.08 10.03 -29.18
N ASP A 634 -1.06 9.62 -29.93
CA ASP A 634 -0.18 8.49 -29.60
C ASP A 634 1.21 8.91 -29.08
N ASP A 635 1.50 10.21 -29.07
CA ASP A 635 2.75 10.76 -28.56
C ASP A 635 2.66 11.07 -27.06
N PHE A 636 3.80 10.93 -26.38
CA PHE A 636 3.97 11.26 -24.97
C PHE A 636 4.85 12.50 -24.84
N CYS A 637 4.33 13.52 -24.16
CA CYS A 637 4.95 14.83 -24.03
C CYS A 637 5.25 15.15 -22.56
N VAL A 638 6.47 15.61 -22.30
CA VAL A 638 6.84 16.28 -21.06
C VAL A 638 6.98 17.77 -21.35
N LYS A 639 6.10 18.60 -20.78
CA LYS A 639 6.23 20.07 -20.81
C LYS A 639 6.83 20.54 -19.48
N ILE A 640 7.74 21.50 -19.51
CA ILE A 640 8.17 22.26 -18.34
C ILE A 640 7.61 23.67 -18.50
N ILE A 641 6.97 24.18 -17.46
CA ILE A 641 6.34 25.50 -17.42
C ILE A 641 6.72 26.24 -16.13
N SER A 642 6.57 27.57 -16.13
CA SER A 642 6.65 28.40 -14.92
C SER A 642 5.28 28.97 -14.58
N VAL A 643 4.99 29.05 -13.28
CA VAL A 643 3.86 29.82 -12.75
C VAL A 643 4.12 31.32 -12.98
N ASP A 644 3.07 32.07 -13.29
CA ASP A 644 3.15 33.53 -13.48
C ASP A 644 3.46 34.29 -12.17
N GLU A 645 3.73 35.60 -12.30
CA GLU A 645 4.13 36.47 -11.18
C GLU A 645 3.01 36.72 -10.17
N LEU A 646 1.76 36.40 -10.52
CA LEU A 646 0.57 36.56 -9.69
C LEU A 646 0.18 35.26 -8.97
N GLY A 647 0.80 34.13 -9.33
CA GLY A 647 0.33 32.80 -8.91
C GLY A 647 -1.03 32.44 -9.52
N ALA A 648 -1.41 33.08 -10.63
CA ALA A 648 -2.77 33.05 -11.20
C ALA A 648 -2.87 32.20 -12.49
N GLY A 649 -1.80 31.52 -12.88
CA GLY A 649 -1.71 30.85 -14.16
C GLY A 649 -0.29 30.48 -14.59
N ILE A 650 -0.18 30.07 -15.85
CA ILE A 650 1.07 29.76 -16.53
C ILE A 650 1.62 31.04 -17.17
N LYS A 651 2.92 31.30 -17.01
CA LYS A 651 3.60 32.39 -17.72
C LYS A 651 3.55 32.15 -19.24
N GLN A 652 3.07 33.14 -19.99
CA GLN A 652 3.18 33.18 -21.46
C GLN A 652 4.47 33.90 -21.87
N ASP A 653 5.13 33.44 -22.92
CA ASP A 653 6.29 34.13 -23.51
C ASP A 653 5.84 35.01 -24.68
N ASP A 654 6.02 36.33 -24.54
CA ASP A 654 5.61 37.36 -25.53
C ASP A 654 6.24 37.20 -26.93
N THR A 655 7.31 36.40 -27.05
CA THR A 655 8.05 36.17 -28.30
C THR A 655 7.23 35.48 -29.38
N VAL A 656 6.19 34.71 -29.02
CA VAL A 656 5.34 34.00 -29.99
C VAL A 656 4.41 34.96 -30.76
N LEU A 657 4.04 36.10 -30.16
CA LEU A 657 3.09 37.06 -30.76
C LEU A 657 3.71 37.97 -31.83
N GLN A 658 5.04 38.08 -31.92
CA GLN A 658 5.69 38.98 -32.90
C GLN A 658 5.75 38.39 -34.32
N HIS A 659 5.58 37.07 -34.50
CA HIS A 659 5.66 36.43 -35.81
C HIS A 659 4.32 36.28 -36.54
N SER A 660 3.19 36.62 -35.92
CA SER A 660 1.85 36.49 -36.52
C SER A 660 1.29 37.78 -37.13
N VAL A 661 2.01 38.91 -37.09
CA VAL A 661 1.52 40.24 -37.50
C VAL A 661 2.38 40.88 -38.61
N PHE A 662 2.81 40.10 -39.60
CA PHE A 662 3.39 40.61 -40.85
C PHE A 662 2.85 39.88 -42.11
N GLY A 663 1.52 39.78 -42.21
CA GLY A 663 0.82 39.48 -43.46
C GLY A 663 0.45 40.78 -44.20
N GLN A 664 0.79 40.90 -45.49
CA GLN A 664 0.62 42.13 -46.26
C GLN A 664 -0.82 42.34 -46.75
N THR A 665 -1.35 43.56 -46.60
CA THR A 665 -2.39 44.11 -47.50
C THR A 665 -2.12 45.59 -47.77
N SER A 666 -1.90 45.95 -49.04
CA SER A 666 -1.75 47.34 -49.49
C SER A 666 -3.11 48.03 -49.67
N PRO A 667 -3.25 49.31 -49.33
CA PRO A 667 -4.37 50.14 -49.75
C PRO A 667 -3.98 51.19 -50.79
N ASP A 668 -4.66 51.20 -51.94
CA ASP A 668 -4.54 52.26 -52.95
C ASP A 668 -5.58 53.39 -52.73
N VAL A 669 -5.09 54.64 -52.80
CA VAL A 669 -5.73 55.83 -53.42
C VAL A 669 -7.09 56.35 -52.89
N ASN A 670 -7.01 57.54 -52.24
CA ASN A 670 -8.01 58.63 -52.11
C ASN A 670 -9.35 58.35 -51.37
N TYR A 671 -9.91 59.26 -50.54
CA TYR A 671 -10.07 60.72 -50.72
C TYR A 671 -10.08 61.51 -49.38
N SER A 672 -9.80 62.83 -49.46
CA SER A 672 -10.19 63.98 -48.59
C SER A 672 -10.79 63.77 -47.18
N ASN A 673 -10.51 64.57 -46.13
CA ASN A 673 -10.26 66.03 -46.15
C ASN A 673 -9.67 66.63 -44.84
N THR A 674 -9.09 67.85 -44.94
CA THR A 674 -8.96 68.94 -43.91
C THR A 674 -8.30 68.77 -42.51
N SER A 675 -7.17 69.49 -42.31
CA SER A 675 -6.79 70.38 -41.15
C SER A 675 -6.55 69.83 -39.72
N SER A 676 -5.64 70.37 -38.87
CA SER A 676 -4.59 71.43 -39.00
C SER A 676 -3.61 71.46 -37.79
N ALA A 677 -2.43 72.12 -37.95
CA ALA A 677 -1.42 72.53 -36.93
C ALA A 677 -0.67 71.40 -36.16
N ALA A 678 0.66 71.38 -35.93
CA ALA A 678 1.66 72.38 -35.48
C ALA A 678 1.48 72.81 -34.00
N SER A 679 2.48 72.90 -33.10
CA SER A 679 3.96 73.00 -33.13
C SER A 679 4.53 72.30 -31.86
N ALA A 680 5.57 71.46 -31.83
CA ALA A 680 7.02 71.65 -32.10
C ALA A 680 7.79 72.59 -31.13
N HIS A 681 8.55 72.00 -30.17
CA HIS A 681 9.94 72.30 -29.73
C HIS A 681 10.31 71.45 -28.48
N ARG A 682 11.45 70.74 -28.40
CA ARG A 682 12.86 71.15 -28.08
C ARG A 682 13.01 71.84 -26.70
N GLY A 683 13.91 71.43 -25.79
CA GLY A 683 14.90 70.35 -25.89
C GLY A 683 15.72 70.04 -24.61
N ASN A 684 16.69 69.14 -24.76
CA ASN A 684 17.58 68.45 -23.78
C ASN A 684 18.89 69.26 -23.50
N PRO A 685 19.89 68.86 -22.65
CA PRO A 685 20.03 67.73 -21.70
C PRO A 685 20.67 68.13 -20.29
N PRO A 686 21.75 67.54 -19.67
CA PRO A 686 21.82 67.35 -18.19
C PRO A 686 23.10 67.90 -17.48
N PRO A 687 23.32 67.60 -16.18
CA PRO A 687 24.35 66.61 -15.73
C PRO A 687 23.85 65.69 -14.59
N GLN A 688 24.30 64.44 -14.36
CA GLN A 688 25.62 63.77 -14.19
C GLN A 688 26.20 63.77 -12.74
N HIS A 689 26.34 62.56 -12.16
CA HIS A 689 27.14 62.15 -10.96
C HIS A 689 26.82 62.77 -9.57
N ALA A 690 27.07 62.11 -8.42
CA ALA A 690 27.24 60.68 -8.07
C ALA A 690 27.24 60.46 -6.53
N SER A 691 27.03 59.21 -6.08
CA SER A 691 27.35 58.64 -4.75
C SER A 691 26.60 59.16 -3.49
N GLY A 692 26.43 58.28 -2.49
CA GLY A 692 25.87 58.62 -1.16
C GLY A 692 25.26 57.40 -0.45
N TYR A 693 25.84 57.00 0.69
CA TYR A 693 25.50 55.77 1.44
C TYR A 693 24.32 55.94 2.43
N ASP A 694 23.76 54.78 2.80
CA ASP A 694 23.08 54.44 4.06
C ASP A 694 21.67 54.95 4.42
N SER A 695 21.03 54.12 5.27
CA SER A 695 19.66 54.19 5.82
C SER A 695 19.73 54.19 7.36
N PRO A 696 18.65 53.96 8.14
CA PRO A 696 17.23 54.33 8.00
C PRO A 696 16.69 55.09 9.24
N ARG A 697 15.64 55.91 9.09
CA ARG A 697 14.58 56.04 10.14
C ARG A 697 13.31 56.74 9.63
N ALA A 698 12.18 56.38 10.25
CA ALA A 698 10.83 56.89 10.00
C ALA A 698 10.31 57.66 11.25
N PRO A 699 9.01 58.00 11.41
CA PRO A 699 8.01 58.53 10.46
C PRO A 699 7.33 59.83 10.97
N ARG A 700 6.50 60.52 10.16
CA ARG A 700 5.47 61.47 10.64
C ARG A 700 4.14 61.48 9.83
N SER A 701 3.17 60.73 10.37
CA SER A 701 1.72 60.99 10.48
C SER A 701 0.99 62.07 9.62
N ASN A 702 -0.06 61.61 8.88
CA ASN A 702 -1.50 62.02 8.90
C ASN A 702 -1.95 63.51 8.81
N PRO A 703 -3.27 63.81 8.57
CA PRO A 703 -4.45 62.96 8.27
C PRO A 703 -4.99 63.22 6.81
N ILE A 704 -6.09 62.67 6.26
CA ILE A 704 -7.52 62.46 6.64
C ILE A 704 -8.10 61.40 5.64
N GLY A 705 -9.08 60.52 5.92
CA GLY A 705 -9.74 60.11 7.16
C GLY A 705 -11.19 59.56 6.97
N ASN A 706 -11.47 58.33 7.47
CA ASN A 706 -12.80 57.70 7.72
C ASN A 706 -13.68 57.33 6.49
N LYS A 707 -14.51 56.26 6.44
CA LYS A 707 -14.90 55.08 7.29
C LYS A 707 -15.43 53.98 6.30
N PHE A 708 -15.70 52.70 6.60
CA PHE A 708 -15.84 51.89 7.83
C PHE A 708 -15.00 50.58 7.73
N GLY A 709 -14.88 49.80 8.82
CA GLY A 709 -13.98 48.64 8.93
C GLY A 709 -14.59 47.31 9.43
N PRO A 710 -13.76 46.27 9.65
CA PRO A 710 -14.18 44.89 9.94
C PRO A 710 -14.41 44.58 11.44
N MET A 711 -14.94 43.39 11.74
CA MET A 711 -15.14 42.86 13.10
C MET A 711 -13.92 42.07 13.66
N PRO A 712 -13.78 41.94 14.99
CA PRO A 712 -12.59 41.40 15.65
C PRO A 712 -12.59 39.87 15.87
N PRO A 713 -11.43 39.25 16.19
CA PRO A 713 -11.31 37.83 16.49
C PRO A 713 -11.76 37.45 17.92
N ALA A 714 -12.08 36.16 18.13
CA ALA A 714 -12.42 35.59 19.43
C ALA A 714 -11.18 35.35 20.31
N ALA A 715 -11.37 35.35 21.64
CA ALA A 715 -10.28 35.41 22.61
C ALA A 715 -9.72 34.05 23.05
N VAL A 716 -8.42 34.02 23.32
CA VAL A 716 -7.76 32.96 24.11
C VAL A 716 -8.09 33.18 25.59
N LEU A 717 -8.57 32.15 26.28
CA LEU A 717 -8.75 32.17 27.74
C LEU A 717 -7.73 31.26 28.43
N THR A 718 -6.69 31.89 28.99
CA THR A 718 -5.83 31.30 30.02
C THR A 718 -6.30 31.75 31.40
N SER A 719 -6.51 30.82 32.33
CA SER A 719 -6.62 31.12 33.76
C SER A 719 -5.83 30.11 34.59
N SER A 720 -5.25 30.58 35.68
CA SER A 720 -4.15 29.91 36.40
C SER A 720 -4.56 29.27 37.72
N SER A 721 -3.91 28.14 38.02
CA SER A 721 -3.66 27.55 39.34
C SER A 721 -4.10 28.31 40.60
N PHE A 722 -4.78 27.60 41.50
CA PHE A 722 -4.62 27.79 42.95
C PHE A 722 -4.62 26.43 43.67
N SER A 723 -3.90 26.34 44.78
CA SER A 723 -3.67 25.11 45.54
C SER A 723 -4.38 25.09 46.89
N ALA A 724 -4.99 23.97 47.25
CA ALA A 724 -5.37 23.63 48.62
C ALA A 724 -5.31 22.10 48.82
N SER A 725 -5.29 21.62 50.07
CA SER A 725 -4.82 20.28 50.42
C SER A 725 -5.72 19.51 51.40
N GLN A 726 -5.53 18.19 51.40
CA GLN A 726 -5.75 17.23 52.51
C GLN A 726 -7.18 16.77 52.89
N THR A 727 -7.22 15.48 53.28
CA THR A 727 -8.29 14.72 53.98
C THR A 727 -9.63 14.51 53.24
N GLY A 728 -10.34 13.40 53.43
CA GLY A 728 -10.10 12.25 54.33
C GLY A 728 -10.80 10.96 53.88
N SER A 729 -10.73 9.92 54.71
CA SER A 729 -11.22 8.55 54.45
C SER A 729 -12.66 8.30 54.97
N PHE A 730 -13.08 7.02 54.98
CA PHE A 730 -14.39 6.40 55.31
C PHE A 730 -15.31 6.21 54.08
N VAL A 731 -15.64 4.99 53.60
CA VAL A 731 -16.10 3.70 54.20
C VAL A 731 -17.63 3.60 54.30
N ALA A 732 -18.18 2.72 53.44
CA ALA A 732 -19.42 1.93 53.52
C ALA A 732 -20.68 2.46 54.23
N ALA A 733 -21.80 2.48 53.50
CA ALA A 733 -23.04 1.79 53.89
C ALA A 733 -24.00 1.58 52.70
N THR A 734 -24.55 0.38 52.55
CA THR A 734 -25.84 0.15 51.85
C THR A 734 -27.01 0.54 52.75
N PRO A 735 -28.18 0.90 52.20
CA PRO A 735 -29.28 -0.04 52.41
C PRO A 735 -30.22 -0.26 51.22
N THR A 736 -30.89 -1.42 51.29
CA THR A 736 -32.03 -1.92 50.51
C THR A 736 -33.16 -0.91 50.22
N GLY A 737 -33.78 -0.99 49.03
CA GLY A 737 -35.00 -0.23 48.69
C GLY A 737 -35.78 -0.77 47.48
N ALA A 738 -36.86 -1.49 47.77
CA ALA A 738 -37.80 -2.19 46.88
C ALA A 738 -38.17 -1.57 45.50
N ALA A 739 -38.41 -2.47 44.53
CA ALA A 739 -39.30 -2.30 43.36
C ALA A 739 -40.81 -2.19 43.82
N PRO A 740 -41.85 -1.93 42.98
CA PRO A 740 -41.88 -2.13 41.52
C PRO A 740 -42.72 -1.15 40.66
N GLY A 741 -42.72 -1.38 39.33
CA GLY A 741 -43.96 -1.38 38.54
C GLY A 741 -44.07 -0.39 37.37
N ALA A 742 -44.24 -0.95 36.16
CA ALA A 742 -44.90 -0.40 34.96
C ALA A 742 -44.43 0.98 34.41
N LEU A 743 -44.28 1.18 33.10
CA LEU A 743 -45.02 0.62 31.96
C LEU A 743 -44.09 0.35 30.77
#